data_AF-A0A925B587-F1
#
_entry.id   AF-A0A925B587-F1
#
_cell.length_a   1.000
_cell.length_b   1.000
_cell.length_c   1.000
_cell.angle_alpha   90.00
_cell.angle_beta   90.00
_cell.angle_gamma   90.00
#
_symmetry.space_group_name_H-M   'P 1'
#
loop_
_entity.id
_entity.type
_entity.pdbx_description
1 polymer ?
#
loop_
_entity_poly.entity_id
_entity_poly.type
_entity_poly.pdbx_seq_one_letter_code
_entity_poly.pdbx_strand_id
1 'polypeptide(L)'
;MPTNVFLFAANDSVIGSELWVSDMTPDGTVLLKDINFGTGGSSPTEFTPLGNGRAIFTANDGVAGAELWATDGTATGTVLVSDIRLGAMSSAPTGYAALGDGKALFQANDGVNGLELWITDGTPGGTSLIRNIATGLINSVPNGFTPIGNSRFVFAANDSVSGAELWITDGTGTGTKLVSDLFAAGTSGSNPAQFTRLRDGLVLFSAIDPSRGSELWATDGTKAGTVVLTDINPGISSAKVIGLKVLSTGKAVFLADNGTVGTELWITDGTAAGTMLVKDIQPGLPSAFNQSLTGLVELGGGRFVFAADAGLSGAELWVSDGTAAGTIQVRDIVVGEDGSDPYGFRALGNGRVVFTAIHPIKGPQPWVTDGTVAGTMLLQDLSYPLPGKVLSEAIKTNDPYFLTSIGNGKAVFRAASGVAGRELWITDGTSAGTVLLKDIAPKAAHSDPMNFAPLTISGVVPRTTTPVRFTGLVTDTLSNTLYIGGDGTDVVVLGEALRQTTFSTFANGDVELTRGVQADIIRGVEQLRFLDGRMVYDPADPAAQVVRLYQAGLGRAPDQAGLNFWIGNVQRGVPLADLATAFLTSPEFVGRFGSGLSNQGFVIRVYENVLGRAPDPAGLQFWTGGLDRGASTRGATLAGISESGENKGVTKALVDSGIWDVNETAQQVARLYDTALGRLPDSAGLGFWTAAIDSGRSKLLDLAQSFVTSAEFAQTYGPLNNRDFVAAVYTNTLGRPGDAAGVEFWTNALNAGTSRASVTIGFSESAEHQIRTAANVGGETPSGFGVRLA
;
A
#
# COMPACT_ATOMS: atom_id res chain seq x y z
N MET A 1 3.80 12.81 17.32
CA MET A 1 3.37 13.81 16.31
C MET A 1 2.92 13.04 15.09
N PRO A 2 1.83 13.42 14.40
CA PRO A 2 1.47 12.82 13.13
C PRO A 2 2.66 12.96 12.15
N THR A 3 3.06 11.88 11.51
CA THR A 3 4.02 11.95 10.39
C THR A 3 3.24 12.28 9.11
N ASN A 4 3.66 13.33 8.42
CA ASN A 4 3.20 13.59 7.06
C ASN A 4 4.02 12.70 6.14
N VAL A 5 3.33 11.82 5.42
CA VAL A 5 3.91 11.07 4.31
C VAL A 5 3.25 11.51 3.00
N PHE A 6 3.81 11.12 1.87
CA PHE A 6 3.11 11.18 0.59
C PHE A 6 3.11 9.81 -0.07
N LEU A 7 1.98 9.50 -0.70
CA LEU A 7 1.77 8.33 -1.54
C LEU A 7 2.05 8.70 -2.98
N PHE A 8 2.62 7.78 -3.73
CA PHE A 8 2.88 7.95 -5.16
C PHE A 8 2.99 6.61 -5.88
N ALA A 9 2.90 6.65 -7.21
CA ALA A 9 3.19 5.52 -8.07
C ALA A 9 4.60 5.66 -8.63
N ALA A 10 5.38 4.58 -8.61
CA ALA A 10 6.70 4.54 -9.23
C ALA A 10 7.08 3.12 -9.66
N ASN A 11 7.92 3.04 -10.69
CA ASN A 11 8.44 1.80 -11.25
C ASN A 11 9.86 1.53 -10.74
N ASP A 12 10.12 0.36 -10.16
CA ASP A 12 11.47 0.00 -9.69
C ASP A 12 12.27 -0.83 -10.72
N SER A 13 11.73 -0.98 -11.93
CA SER A 13 12.21 -1.83 -13.03
C SER A 13 12.13 -3.35 -12.81
N VAL A 14 11.64 -3.80 -11.66
CA VAL A 14 11.51 -5.23 -11.30
C VAL A 14 10.04 -5.66 -11.27
N ILE A 15 9.20 -4.92 -10.55
CA ILE A 15 7.77 -5.24 -10.34
C ILE A 15 6.83 -4.28 -11.07
N GLY A 16 7.37 -3.38 -11.90
CA GLY A 16 6.55 -2.40 -12.62
C GLY A 16 6.11 -1.24 -11.72
N SER A 17 5.12 -0.46 -12.19
CA SER A 17 4.62 0.71 -11.45
C SER A 17 3.71 0.30 -10.30
N GLU A 18 4.19 0.44 -9.07
CA GLU A 18 3.53 0.02 -7.83
C GLU A 18 3.26 1.18 -6.87
N LEU A 19 2.68 0.87 -5.70
CA LEU A 19 2.36 1.85 -4.65
C LEU A 19 3.57 2.11 -3.75
N TRP A 20 4.00 3.36 -3.67
CA TRP A 20 5.11 3.82 -2.84
C TRP A 20 4.66 4.83 -1.77
N VAL A 21 5.45 4.92 -0.69
CA VAL A 21 5.29 5.89 0.39
C VAL A 21 6.61 6.59 0.68
N SER A 22 6.56 7.85 1.07
CA SER A 22 7.74 8.61 1.51
C SER A 22 7.43 9.57 2.65
N ASP A 23 8.33 9.61 3.63
CA ASP A 23 8.36 10.62 4.70
C ASP A 23 9.30 11.80 4.38
N MET A 24 9.63 11.98 3.09
CA MET A 24 10.58 13.00 2.58
C MET A 24 12.04 12.75 2.94
N THR A 25 12.39 11.56 3.43
CA THR A 25 13.78 11.10 3.59
C THR A 25 14.11 9.98 2.60
N PRO A 26 15.40 9.81 2.22
CA PRO A 26 15.80 8.69 1.37
C PRO A 26 15.45 7.32 1.96
N ASP A 27 15.54 7.17 3.29
CA ASP A 27 15.31 5.89 3.97
C ASP A 27 13.82 5.61 4.17
N GLY A 28 13.01 6.63 4.42
CA GLY A 28 11.55 6.49 4.51
C GLY A 28 10.84 6.52 3.17
N THR A 29 11.57 6.59 2.04
CA THR A 29 11.03 6.42 0.68
C THR A 29 11.14 4.96 0.24
N VAL A 30 10.04 4.23 0.32
CA VAL A 30 9.98 2.77 0.15
C VAL A 30 8.73 2.32 -0.60
N LEU A 31 8.81 1.13 -1.21
CA LEU A 31 7.64 0.42 -1.73
C LEU A 31 6.68 0.16 -0.57
N LEU A 32 5.44 0.62 -0.69
CA LEU A 32 4.42 0.41 0.32
C LEU A 32 3.74 -0.96 0.13
N LYS A 33 3.41 -1.31 -1.11
CA LYS A 33 2.82 -2.61 -1.45
C LYS A 33 3.02 -2.91 -2.93
N ASP A 34 3.45 -4.15 -3.21
CA ASP A 34 3.26 -4.79 -4.51
C ASP A 34 1.81 -5.27 -4.59
N ILE A 35 0.98 -4.55 -5.35
CA ILE A 35 -0.45 -4.86 -5.49
C ILE A 35 -0.66 -5.93 -6.57
N ASN A 36 0.14 -5.90 -7.65
CA ASN A 36 0.07 -6.85 -8.75
C ASN A 36 1.30 -7.77 -8.74
N PHE A 37 1.21 -8.87 -8.00
CA PHE A 37 2.35 -9.76 -7.80
C PHE A 37 3.04 -10.19 -9.09
N GLY A 38 4.37 -10.02 -9.12
CA GLY A 38 5.23 -10.47 -10.20
C GLY A 38 5.86 -9.30 -10.95
N THR A 39 6.00 -9.41 -12.28
CA THR A 39 6.61 -8.36 -13.11
C THR A 39 5.59 -7.38 -13.70
N GLY A 40 4.31 -7.52 -13.35
CA GLY A 40 3.23 -6.66 -13.85
C GLY A 40 2.97 -5.53 -12.87
N GLY A 41 2.88 -4.29 -13.35
CA GLY A 41 2.57 -3.16 -12.47
C GLY A 41 1.07 -3.02 -12.18
N SER A 42 0.73 -2.43 -11.03
CA SER A 42 -0.63 -2.11 -10.59
C SER A 42 -1.12 -0.74 -11.05
N SER A 43 -0.20 0.09 -11.53
CA SER A 43 -0.44 1.47 -12.01
C SER A 43 -1.37 2.30 -11.11
N PRO A 44 -1.03 2.52 -9.82
CA PRO A 44 -1.90 3.26 -8.92
C PRO A 44 -2.12 4.71 -9.38
N THR A 45 -3.37 5.17 -9.38
CA THR A 45 -3.74 6.54 -9.80
C THR A 45 -4.78 7.19 -8.88
N GLU A 46 -4.92 8.51 -9.00
CA GLU A 46 -5.95 9.33 -8.33
C GLU A 46 -6.05 9.20 -6.80
N PHE A 47 -4.90 9.15 -6.12
CA PHE A 47 -4.86 9.16 -4.66
C PHE A 47 -5.63 10.34 -4.05
N THR A 48 -6.68 10.01 -3.30
CA THR A 48 -7.60 10.98 -2.71
C THR A 48 -7.66 10.77 -1.20
N PRO A 49 -7.06 11.67 -0.40
CA PRO A 49 -7.15 11.61 1.06
C PRO A 49 -8.59 11.82 1.53
N LEU A 50 -9.06 10.95 2.43
CA LEU A 50 -10.40 11.04 3.03
C LEU A 50 -10.44 11.93 4.28
N GLY A 51 -9.28 12.38 4.77
CA GLY A 51 -9.16 13.23 5.97
C GLY A 51 -9.27 12.49 7.30
N ASN A 52 -9.46 11.17 7.27
CA ASN A 52 -9.53 10.27 8.44
C ASN A 52 -8.25 9.41 8.62
N GLY A 53 -7.14 9.81 7.99
CA GLY A 53 -5.89 9.04 7.97
C GLY A 53 -5.84 7.95 6.88
N ARG A 54 -6.84 7.88 5.99
CA ARG A 54 -6.84 7.01 4.81
C ARG A 54 -6.84 7.79 3.51
N ALA A 55 -6.39 7.15 2.44
CA ALA A 55 -6.57 7.58 1.07
C ALA A 55 -7.21 6.45 0.25
N ILE A 56 -8.03 6.82 -0.73
CA ILE A 56 -8.53 5.92 -1.77
C ILE A 56 -7.81 6.17 -3.08
N PHE A 57 -7.75 5.17 -3.95
CA PHE A 57 -7.07 5.25 -5.24
C PHE A 57 -7.56 4.11 -6.16
N THR A 58 -7.19 4.19 -7.43
CA THR A 58 -7.44 3.14 -8.42
C THR A 58 -6.18 2.32 -8.63
N ALA A 59 -6.27 1.00 -8.60
CA ALA A 59 -5.15 0.11 -8.93
C ALA A 59 -5.63 -1.24 -9.47
N ASN A 60 -4.78 -1.91 -10.24
CA ASN A 60 -5.03 -3.22 -10.83
C ASN A 60 -4.17 -4.29 -10.15
N ASP A 61 -4.77 -5.32 -9.56
CA ASP A 61 -4.04 -6.43 -8.91
C ASP A 61 -3.75 -7.62 -9.84
N GLY A 62 -4.06 -7.48 -11.13
CA GLY A 62 -3.92 -8.56 -12.12
C GLY A 62 -5.03 -9.61 -12.06
N VAL A 63 -5.97 -9.53 -11.11
CA VAL A 63 -7.05 -10.50 -10.89
C VAL A 63 -8.42 -9.88 -11.12
N ALA A 64 -8.71 -8.73 -10.50
CA ALA A 64 -9.98 -8.00 -10.57
C ALA A 64 -9.97 -6.85 -11.61
N GLY A 65 -8.85 -6.63 -12.29
CA GLY A 65 -8.68 -5.43 -13.11
C GLY A 65 -8.50 -4.17 -12.26
N ALA A 66 -8.57 -2.98 -12.86
CA ALA A 66 -8.42 -1.72 -12.13
C ALA A 66 -9.69 -1.38 -11.36
N GLU A 67 -9.60 -1.41 -10.03
CA GLU A 67 -10.72 -1.29 -9.08
C GLU A 67 -10.45 -0.25 -7.98
N LEU A 68 -11.39 -0.10 -7.04
CA LEU A 68 -11.28 0.84 -5.91
C LEU A 68 -10.45 0.24 -4.77
N TRP A 69 -9.35 0.92 -4.43
CA TRP A 69 -8.45 0.57 -3.32
C TRP A 69 -8.44 1.63 -2.23
N ALA A 70 -8.05 1.23 -1.02
CA ALA A 70 -7.81 2.12 0.10
C ALA A 70 -6.49 1.78 0.78
N THR A 71 -5.85 2.78 1.39
CA THR A 71 -4.65 2.64 2.21
C THR A 71 -4.68 3.60 3.39
N ASP A 72 -4.11 3.18 4.52
CA ASP A 72 -3.78 4.03 5.67
C ASP A 72 -2.29 4.39 5.71
N GLY A 73 -1.56 4.10 4.62
CA GLY A 73 -0.11 4.27 4.53
C GLY A 73 0.70 3.09 5.08
N THR A 74 0.05 1.97 5.42
CA THR A 74 0.70 0.69 5.75
C THR A 74 0.40 -0.39 4.70
N ALA A 75 1.30 -1.37 4.55
CA ALA A 75 1.09 -2.49 3.62
C ALA A 75 -0.17 -3.32 3.96
N THR A 76 -0.42 -3.54 5.26
CA THR A 76 -1.59 -4.28 5.77
C THR A 76 -2.89 -3.49 5.58
N GLY A 77 -2.87 -2.19 5.83
CA GLY A 77 -4.03 -1.32 5.62
C GLY A 77 -4.28 -0.96 4.16
N THR A 78 -3.43 -1.41 3.23
CA THR A 78 -3.62 -1.26 1.79
C THR A 78 -4.43 -2.44 1.23
N VAL A 79 -5.70 -2.22 0.91
CA VAL A 79 -6.67 -3.28 0.57
C VAL A 79 -7.58 -2.89 -0.58
N LEU A 80 -8.02 -3.90 -1.35
CA LEU A 80 -9.13 -3.77 -2.30
C LEU A 80 -10.40 -3.48 -1.50
N VAL A 81 -11.04 -2.34 -1.77
CA VAL A 81 -12.26 -1.93 -1.08
C VAL A 81 -13.46 -2.65 -1.68
N SER A 82 -13.52 -2.70 -3.01
CA SER A 82 -14.60 -3.35 -3.73
C SER A 82 -14.14 -3.71 -5.14
N ASP A 83 -14.37 -4.96 -5.53
CA ASP A 83 -14.46 -5.36 -6.94
C ASP A 83 -15.85 -4.95 -7.43
N ILE A 84 -15.95 -3.71 -7.94
CA ILE A 84 -17.24 -3.13 -8.36
C ILE A 84 -17.74 -3.85 -9.62
N ARG A 85 -16.83 -4.28 -10.49
CA ARG A 85 -17.15 -5.05 -11.69
C ARG A 85 -16.53 -6.44 -11.64
N LEU A 86 -17.29 -7.35 -11.06
CA LEU A 86 -16.87 -8.72 -10.78
C LEU A 86 -16.02 -9.38 -11.88
N GLY A 87 -14.84 -9.86 -11.48
CA GLY A 87 -13.91 -10.62 -12.32
C GLY A 87 -12.82 -9.73 -12.93
N ALA A 88 -12.13 -10.21 -13.97
CA ALA A 88 -10.95 -9.53 -14.51
C ALA A 88 -11.22 -8.23 -15.29
N MET A 89 -12.47 -7.75 -15.32
CA MET A 89 -12.85 -6.56 -16.08
C MET A 89 -12.88 -5.35 -15.16
N SER A 90 -12.08 -4.33 -15.47
CA SER A 90 -12.06 -3.07 -14.70
C SER A 90 -13.42 -2.35 -14.68
N SER A 91 -13.75 -1.81 -13.50
CA SER A 91 -14.80 -0.81 -13.25
C SER A 91 -14.36 0.63 -13.56
N ALA A 92 -13.06 0.82 -13.87
CA ALA A 92 -12.36 2.08 -14.14
C ALA A 92 -12.74 3.24 -13.19
N PRO A 93 -12.58 3.08 -11.86
CA PRO A 93 -12.88 4.14 -10.91
C PRO A 93 -12.01 5.37 -11.18
N THR A 94 -12.63 6.54 -11.33
CA THR A 94 -11.95 7.81 -11.64
C THR A 94 -12.78 8.99 -11.13
N GLY A 95 -12.22 10.21 -11.19
CA GLY A 95 -12.93 11.44 -10.86
C GLY A 95 -13.23 11.58 -9.37
N TYR A 96 -12.32 11.12 -8.53
CA TYR A 96 -12.52 11.14 -7.08
C TYR A 96 -12.65 12.56 -6.53
N ALA A 97 -13.62 12.77 -5.64
CA ALA A 97 -13.83 14.03 -4.94
C ALA A 97 -14.17 13.78 -3.47
N ALA A 98 -13.27 14.17 -2.57
CA ALA A 98 -13.49 14.05 -1.14
C ALA A 98 -14.65 14.95 -0.70
N LEU A 99 -15.62 14.37 0.02
CA LEU A 99 -16.79 15.06 0.57
C LEU A 99 -16.46 15.79 1.89
N GLY A 100 -15.29 15.53 2.47
CA GLY A 100 -15.08 15.69 3.91
C GLY A 100 -15.64 14.49 4.66
N ASP A 101 -15.57 14.50 5.99
CA ASP A 101 -16.16 13.48 6.89
C ASP A 101 -15.72 12.01 6.71
N GLY A 102 -14.69 11.75 5.90
CA GLY A 102 -14.21 10.40 5.61
C GLY A 102 -14.80 9.77 4.35
N LYS A 103 -15.55 10.50 3.51
CA LYS A 103 -16.16 9.99 2.28
C LYS A 103 -15.64 10.65 1.01
N ALA A 104 -15.85 10.00 -0.13
CA ALA A 104 -15.60 10.54 -1.45
C ALA A 104 -16.65 10.09 -2.48
N LEU A 105 -16.91 10.97 -3.45
CA LEU A 105 -17.62 10.67 -4.69
C LEU A 105 -16.64 10.21 -5.76
N PHE A 106 -17.08 9.37 -6.68
CA PHE A 106 -16.33 8.96 -7.86
C PHE A 106 -17.26 8.40 -8.93
N GLN A 107 -16.73 8.16 -10.12
CA GLN A 107 -17.46 7.42 -11.16
C GLN A 107 -16.89 6.00 -11.32
N ALA A 108 -17.75 5.02 -11.55
CA ALA A 108 -17.37 3.63 -11.81
C ALA A 108 -18.45 2.89 -12.59
N ASN A 109 -18.06 1.80 -13.27
CA ASN A 109 -18.93 0.96 -14.07
C ASN A 109 -19.01 -0.46 -13.50
N ASP A 110 -20.18 -0.85 -13.00
CA ASP A 110 -20.44 -2.19 -12.43
C ASP A 110 -20.74 -3.28 -13.49
N GLY A 111 -20.71 -2.93 -14.77
CA GLY A 111 -21.06 -3.81 -15.89
C GLY A 111 -22.57 -3.94 -16.15
N VAL A 112 -23.42 -3.28 -15.36
CA VAL A 112 -24.89 -3.33 -15.47
C VAL A 112 -25.47 -1.95 -15.78
N ASN A 113 -24.99 -0.90 -15.11
CA ASN A 113 -25.53 0.45 -15.15
C ASN A 113 -24.68 1.45 -15.96
N GLY A 114 -23.56 1.01 -16.56
CA GLY A 114 -22.62 1.92 -17.20
C GLY A 114 -21.80 2.73 -16.18
N LEU A 115 -21.09 3.75 -16.66
CA LEU A 115 -20.26 4.63 -15.83
C LEU A 115 -21.14 5.67 -15.12
N GLU A 116 -21.36 5.46 -13.82
CA GLU A 116 -22.34 6.18 -13.01
C GLU A 116 -21.73 6.81 -11.75
N LEU A 117 -22.53 7.53 -10.94
CA LEU A 117 -22.11 8.21 -9.72
C LEU A 117 -22.10 7.29 -8.49
N TRP A 118 -20.95 7.11 -7.86
CA TRP A 118 -20.73 6.29 -6.67
C TRP A 118 -20.24 7.10 -5.48
N ILE A 119 -20.43 6.54 -4.28
CA ILE A 119 -19.88 7.01 -3.01
C ILE A 119 -19.11 5.91 -2.32
N THR A 120 -18.06 6.28 -1.58
CA THR A 120 -17.31 5.38 -0.69
C THR A 120 -16.86 6.11 0.58
N ASP A 121 -16.74 5.37 1.69
CA ASP A 121 -16.02 5.78 2.91
C ASP A 121 -14.64 5.09 3.05
N GLY A 122 -14.19 4.42 1.97
CA GLY A 122 -12.99 3.60 1.96
C GLY A 122 -13.19 2.20 2.53
N THR A 123 -14.43 1.74 2.73
CA THR A 123 -14.77 0.38 3.16
C THR A 123 -15.73 -0.31 2.18
N PRO A 124 -15.75 -1.66 2.11
CA PRO A 124 -16.70 -2.38 1.28
C PRO A 124 -18.16 -2.03 1.61
N GLY A 125 -18.50 -1.91 2.91
CA GLY A 125 -19.86 -1.64 3.36
C GLY A 125 -20.35 -0.21 3.11
N GLY A 126 -19.43 0.76 2.97
CA GLY A 126 -19.74 2.14 2.63
C GLY A 126 -19.62 2.48 1.15
N THR A 127 -19.36 1.49 0.29
CA THR A 127 -19.23 1.69 -1.17
C THR A 127 -20.51 1.32 -1.89
N SER A 128 -21.10 2.28 -2.63
CA SER A 128 -22.39 2.06 -3.31
C SER A 128 -22.68 3.06 -4.42
N LEU A 129 -23.51 2.64 -5.38
CA LEU A 129 -24.10 3.51 -6.40
C LEU A 129 -25.11 4.46 -5.74
N ILE A 130 -24.91 5.77 -5.89
CA ILE A 130 -25.82 6.77 -5.32
C ILE A 130 -27.10 6.87 -6.14
N ARG A 131 -26.93 6.96 -7.46
CA ARG A 131 -28.03 7.11 -8.42
C ARG A 131 -27.56 6.67 -9.80
N ASN A 132 -28.38 5.86 -10.47
CA ASN A 132 -28.31 5.65 -11.90
C ASN A 132 -28.95 6.88 -12.58
N ILE A 133 -28.12 7.79 -13.08
CA ILE A 133 -28.51 9.04 -13.75
C ILE A 133 -28.89 8.75 -15.20
N ALA A 134 -28.10 7.95 -15.93
CA ALA A 134 -28.39 7.53 -17.30
C ALA A 134 -28.86 6.06 -17.33
N THR A 135 -30.16 5.84 -17.52
CA THR A 135 -30.73 4.49 -17.47
C THR A 135 -30.19 3.57 -18.57
N GLY A 136 -29.87 2.32 -18.21
CA GLY A 136 -29.37 1.30 -19.14
C GLY A 136 -27.83 1.18 -19.12
N LEU A 137 -27.23 0.77 -20.25
CA LEU A 137 -25.77 0.73 -20.44
C LEU A 137 -25.18 2.08 -20.90
N ILE A 138 -25.91 3.17 -20.71
CA ILE A 138 -25.50 4.50 -21.13
C ILE A 138 -24.70 5.12 -19.99
N ASN A 139 -23.56 5.73 -20.30
CA ASN A 139 -22.71 6.38 -19.32
C ASN A 139 -23.22 7.80 -19.01
N SER A 140 -23.45 8.13 -17.74
CA SER A 140 -23.74 9.51 -17.33
C SER A 140 -22.50 10.42 -17.29
N VAL A 141 -21.29 9.83 -17.26
CA VAL A 141 -19.98 10.51 -17.20
C VAL A 141 -19.93 11.69 -16.21
N PRO A 142 -20.25 11.46 -14.91
CA PRO A 142 -20.23 12.52 -13.92
C PRO A 142 -18.83 13.12 -13.76
N ASN A 143 -18.70 14.44 -13.87
CA ASN A 143 -17.39 15.10 -13.76
C ASN A 143 -17.47 16.50 -13.14
N GLY A 144 -16.34 16.99 -12.63
CA GLY A 144 -16.22 18.36 -12.12
C GLY A 144 -16.84 18.58 -10.73
N PHE A 145 -16.91 17.54 -9.90
CA PHE A 145 -17.44 17.62 -8.53
C PHE A 145 -16.82 18.78 -7.74
N THR A 146 -17.61 19.81 -7.50
CA THR A 146 -17.16 21.05 -6.87
C THR A 146 -18.06 21.39 -5.69
N PRO A 147 -17.50 21.60 -4.48
CA PRO A 147 -18.30 21.94 -3.31
C PRO A 147 -19.09 23.25 -3.52
N ILE A 148 -20.33 23.29 -3.02
CA ILE A 148 -21.19 24.49 -3.06
C ILE A 148 -21.83 24.81 -1.69
N GLY A 149 -21.25 24.27 -0.61
CA GLY A 149 -21.68 24.48 0.78
C GLY A 149 -22.74 23.48 1.28
N ASN A 150 -22.84 23.32 2.61
CA ASN A 150 -23.72 22.35 3.29
C ASN A 150 -23.55 20.90 2.80
N SER A 151 -22.30 20.44 2.63
CA SER A 151 -21.98 19.10 2.13
C SER A 151 -22.60 18.75 0.77
N ARG A 152 -22.83 19.76 -0.09
CA ARG A 152 -23.33 19.59 -1.46
C ARG A 152 -22.24 19.87 -2.49
N PHE A 153 -22.36 19.19 -3.62
CA PHE A 153 -21.46 19.30 -4.75
C PHE A 153 -22.26 19.54 -6.03
N VAL A 154 -21.77 20.45 -6.87
CA VAL A 154 -22.24 20.58 -8.26
C VAL A 154 -21.29 19.86 -9.20
N PHE A 155 -21.83 19.34 -10.29
CA PHE A 155 -21.08 18.57 -11.28
C PHE A 155 -21.83 18.57 -12.62
N ALA A 156 -21.17 18.13 -13.69
CA ALA A 156 -21.81 17.83 -14.97
C ALA A 156 -22.17 16.35 -15.05
N ALA A 157 -23.36 16.04 -15.56
CA ALA A 157 -23.75 14.67 -15.89
C ALA A 157 -24.78 14.63 -17.01
N ASN A 158 -24.77 13.53 -17.76
CA ASN A 158 -25.71 13.24 -18.83
C ASN A 158 -26.79 12.26 -18.35
N ASP A 159 -28.07 12.61 -18.50
CA ASP A 159 -29.20 11.75 -18.14
C ASP A 159 -29.85 11.06 -19.34
N SER A 160 -29.24 11.15 -20.52
CA SER A 160 -29.73 10.69 -21.82
C SER A 160 -31.01 11.38 -22.33
N VAL A 161 -31.57 12.33 -21.58
CA VAL A 161 -32.79 13.06 -21.94
C VAL A 161 -32.46 14.50 -22.29
N SER A 162 -31.80 15.23 -21.39
CA SER A 162 -31.36 16.61 -21.54
C SER A 162 -29.89 16.73 -21.98
N GLY A 163 -29.18 15.61 -22.13
CA GLY A 163 -27.74 15.64 -22.42
C GLY A 163 -26.92 16.03 -21.18
N ALA A 164 -25.66 16.40 -21.37
CA ALA A 164 -24.77 16.80 -20.28
C ALA A 164 -25.12 18.19 -19.73
N GLU A 165 -25.62 18.24 -18.50
CA GLU A 165 -26.17 19.45 -17.86
C GLU A 165 -25.64 19.65 -16.43
N LEU A 166 -26.09 20.71 -15.75
CA LEU A 166 -25.69 21.05 -14.38
C LEU A 166 -26.49 20.23 -13.35
N TRP A 167 -25.80 19.43 -12.55
CA TRP A 167 -26.36 18.61 -11.48
C TRP A 167 -25.85 19.04 -10.10
N ILE A 168 -26.59 18.64 -9.06
CA ILE A 168 -26.21 18.79 -7.65
C ILE A 168 -26.41 17.47 -6.92
N THR A 169 -25.57 17.18 -5.92
CA THR A 169 -25.70 16.04 -5.00
C THR A 169 -25.32 16.43 -3.58
N ASP A 170 -25.89 15.73 -2.59
CA ASP A 170 -25.48 15.75 -1.18
C ASP A 170 -24.87 14.39 -0.74
N GLY A 171 -24.54 13.52 -1.70
CA GLY A 171 -24.10 12.15 -1.45
C GLY A 171 -25.24 11.13 -1.31
N THR A 172 -26.50 11.55 -1.41
CA THR A 172 -27.68 10.66 -1.36
C THR A 172 -28.38 10.57 -2.72
N GLY A 173 -29.05 9.45 -2.98
CA GLY A 173 -29.84 9.28 -4.21
C GLY A 173 -30.96 10.31 -4.35
N THR A 174 -31.57 10.73 -3.22
CA THR A 174 -32.62 11.75 -3.18
C THR A 174 -32.10 13.17 -3.41
N GLY A 175 -30.91 13.49 -2.91
CA GLY A 175 -30.30 14.80 -3.09
C GLY A 175 -29.56 14.98 -4.41
N THR A 176 -29.33 13.89 -5.15
CA THR A 176 -28.75 13.91 -6.50
C THR A 176 -29.80 14.28 -7.54
N LYS A 177 -29.74 15.47 -8.14
CA LYS A 177 -30.76 15.97 -9.10
C LYS A 177 -30.22 17.02 -10.07
N LEU A 178 -30.89 17.16 -11.21
CA LEU A 178 -30.67 18.24 -12.18
C LEU A 178 -30.98 19.60 -11.54
N VAL A 179 -30.06 20.56 -11.64
CA VAL A 179 -30.27 21.94 -11.18
C VAL A 179 -31.04 22.72 -12.24
N SER A 180 -30.54 22.70 -13.47
CA SER A 180 -31.18 23.32 -14.62
C SER A 180 -30.73 22.64 -15.91
N ASP A 181 -31.68 22.45 -16.82
CA ASP A 181 -31.42 22.20 -18.23
C ASP A 181 -31.11 23.56 -18.88
N LEU A 182 -29.83 23.82 -19.16
CA LEU A 182 -29.36 25.08 -19.74
C LEU A 182 -29.48 25.07 -21.27
N PHE A 183 -29.55 23.88 -21.89
CA PHE A 183 -29.78 23.69 -23.32
C PHE A 183 -31.14 23.01 -23.58
N ALA A 184 -32.23 23.71 -23.27
CA ALA A 184 -33.58 23.13 -23.29
C ALA A 184 -34.14 22.69 -24.67
N ALA A 185 -33.35 22.78 -25.75
CA ALA A 185 -33.75 22.44 -27.11
C ALA A 185 -33.27 21.03 -27.52
N GLY A 186 -34.11 20.02 -27.31
CA GLY A 186 -33.86 18.64 -27.73
C GLY A 186 -32.98 17.86 -26.75
N THR A 187 -32.19 16.91 -27.24
CA THR A 187 -31.32 16.03 -26.42
C THR A 187 -29.86 16.51 -26.36
N SER A 188 -29.59 17.75 -26.79
CA SER A 188 -28.25 18.33 -26.74
C SER A 188 -28.04 18.97 -25.38
N GLY A 189 -26.84 18.79 -24.79
CA GLY A 189 -26.51 19.38 -23.49
C GLY A 189 -25.68 20.65 -23.60
N SER A 190 -25.68 21.44 -22.53
CA SER A 190 -24.87 22.67 -22.36
C SER A 190 -23.38 22.40 -22.10
N ASN A 191 -23.01 21.14 -21.84
CA ASN A 191 -21.65 20.67 -21.54
C ASN A 191 -20.92 21.52 -20.47
N PRO A 192 -21.43 21.61 -19.23
CA PRO A 192 -20.77 22.36 -18.18
C PRO A 192 -19.35 21.84 -17.88
N ALA A 193 -18.40 22.75 -17.71
CA ALA A 193 -17.00 22.42 -17.45
C ALA A 193 -16.31 23.51 -16.59
N GLN A 194 -15.04 23.28 -16.22
CA GLN A 194 -14.20 24.24 -15.48
C GLN A 194 -14.80 24.69 -14.13
N PHE A 195 -15.56 23.80 -13.47
CA PHE A 195 -16.19 24.09 -12.18
C PHE A 195 -15.15 24.56 -11.15
N THR A 196 -15.42 25.71 -10.55
CA THR A 196 -14.50 26.38 -9.63
C THR A 196 -15.29 27.05 -8.51
N ARG A 197 -15.11 26.59 -7.26
CA ARG A 197 -15.75 27.23 -6.09
C ARG A 197 -15.07 28.56 -5.79
N LEU A 198 -15.71 29.67 -6.17
CA LEU A 198 -15.20 31.03 -5.90
C LEU A 198 -15.28 31.36 -4.41
N ARG A 199 -16.40 31.02 -3.77
CA ARG A 199 -16.66 31.16 -2.33
C ARG A 199 -17.79 30.22 -1.91
N ASP A 200 -18.07 30.14 -0.62
CA ASP A 200 -19.21 29.33 -0.15
C ASP A 200 -20.51 29.75 -0.82
N GLY A 201 -21.24 28.77 -1.35
CA GLY A 201 -22.50 28.98 -2.05
C GLY A 201 -22.37 29.61 -3.44
N LEU A 202 -21.17 29.74 -4.02
CA LEU A 202 -21.00 30.28 -5.37
C LEU A 202 -19.92 29.53 -6.15
N VAL A 203 -20.33 28.87 -7.23
CA VAL A 203 -19.46 28.15 -8.16
C VAL A 203 -19.49 28.82 -9.53
N LEU A 204 -18.32 29.00 -10.13
CA LEU A 204 -18.13 29.42 -11.51
C LEU A 204 -17.94 28.20 -12.40
N PHE A 205 -18.43 28.25 -13.64
CA PHE A 205 -18.25 27.20 -14.63
C PHE A 205 -18.43 27.77 -16.04
N SER A 206 -17.99 27.04 -17.06
CA SER A 206 -18.28 27.35 -18.46
C SER A 206 -19.41 26.47 -18.97
N ALA A 207 -20.37 27.01 -19.73
CA ALA A 207 -21.42 26.22 -20.37
C ALA A 207 -21.95 26.93 -21.63
N ILE A 208 -22.51 26.14 -22.55
CA ILE A 208 -23.09 26.62 -23.80
C ILE A 208 -24.49 27.20 -23.53
N ASP A 209 -24.66 28.47 -23.91
CA ASP A 209 -25.94 29.12 -24.13
C ASP A 209 -26.27 29.10 -25.63
N PRO A 210 -27.47 28.65 -26.06
CA PRO A 210 -27.82 28.59 -27.48
C PRO A 210 -27.74 29.92 -28.25
N SER A 211 -27.83 31.05 -27.55
CA SER A 211 -27.79 32.40 -28.12
C SER A 211 -26.47 33.14 -27.92
N ARG A 212 -25.58 32.63 -27.04
CA ARG A 212 -24.32 33.28 -26.66
C ARG A 212 -23.07 32.40 -26.81
N GLY A 213 -23.21 31.16 -27.28
CA GLY A 213 -22.08 30.23 -27.29
C GLY A 213 -21.65 29.81 -25.88
N SER A 214 -20.42 29.31 -25.72
CA SER A 214 -19.88 28.90 -24.43
C SER A 214 -19.29 30.09 -23.66
N GLU A 215 -19.94 30.44 -22.56
CA GLU A 215 -19.65 31.62 -21.75
C GLU A 215 -19.33 31.27 -20.29
N LEU A 216 -18.95 32.27 -19.49
CA LEU A 216 -18.74 32.13 -18.05
C LEU A 216 -20.07 32.25 -17.30
N TRP A 217 -20.39 31.23 -16.51
CA TRP A 217 -21.58 31.14 -15.68
C TRP A 217 -21.26 31.14 -14.18
N ALA A 218 -22.26 31.49 -13.38
CA ALA A 218 -22.26 31.33 -11.94
C ALA A 218 -23.50 30.55 -11.49
N THR A 219 -23.36 29.77 -10.41
CA THR A 219 -24.47 29.07 -9.76
C THR A 219 -24.34 29.07 -8.25
N ASP A 220 -25.48 29.15 -7.56
CA ASP A 220 -25.63 28.89 -6.12
C ASP A 220 -26.21 27.49 -5.81
N GLY A 221 -26.32 26.65 -6.85
CA GLY A 221 -26.91 25.32 -6.79
C GLY A 221 -28.43 25.30 -6.94
N THR A 222 -29.05 26.45 -7.22
CA THR A 222 -30.47 26.58 -7.57
C THR A 222 -30.65 27.00 -9.02
N LYS A 223 -31.81 26.65 -9.60
CA LYS A 223 -32.17 27.09 -10.97
C LYS A 223 -32.18 28.62 -11.11
N ALA A 224 -32.68 29.34 -10.11
CA ALA A 224 -32.80 30.80 -10.16
C ALA A 224 -31.43 31.51 -10.02
N GLY A 225 -30.51 30.95 -9.24
CA GLY A 225 -29.16 31.47 -9.08
C GLY A 225 -28.16 30.98 -10.13
N THR A 226 -28.60 30.25 -11.16
CA THR A 226 -27.75 29.80 -12.26
C THR A 226 -27.87 30.74 -13.45
N VAL A 227 -26.83 31.56 -13.69
CA VAL A 227 -26.87 32.67 -14.64
C VAL A 227 -25.54 32.85 -15.39
N VAL A 228 -25.60 33.33 -16.64
CA VAL A 228 -24.42 33.84 -17.38
C VAL A 228 -23.93 35.11 -16.66
N LEU A 229 -22.65 35.18 -16.33
CA LEU A 229 -22.08 36.37 -15.68
C LEU A 229 -21.96 37.52 -16.66
N THR A 230 -21.38 37.28 -17.83
CA THR A 230 -21.19 38.26 -18.90
C THR A 230 -21.05 37.50 -20.22
N ASP A 231 -21.65 38.05 -21.28
CA ASP A 231 -21.44 37.61 -22.66
C ASP A 231 -20.11 38.22 -23.13
N ILE A 232 -19.00 37.51 -22.88
CA ILE A 232 -17.64 38.01 -23.08
C ILE A 232 -17.33 38.12 -24.57
N ASN A 233 -17.79 37.14 -25.37
CA ASN A 233 -17.71 37.16 -26.82
C ASN A 233 -19.10 37.38 -27.43
N PRO A 234 -19.51 38.62 -27.70
CA PRO A 234 -20.90 38.93 -27.98
C PRO A 234 -21.51 38.12 -29.13
N GLY A 235 -22.70 37.56 -28.88
CA GLY A 235 -23.45 36.78 -29.86
C GLY A 235 -23.10 35.29 -29.83
N ILE A 236 -23.32 34.55 -30.91
CA ILE A 236 -23.22 33.08 -30.89
C ILE A 236 -21.79 32.52 -30.78
N SER A 237 -20.77 33.38 -30.75
CA SER A 237 -19.37 32.98 -30.66
C SER A 237 -19.00 32.72 -29.20
N SER A 238 -18.15 31.74 -28.94
CA SER A 238 -17.79 31.36 -27.57
C SER A 238 -16.61 32.14 -27.04
N ALA A 239 -16.62 32.49 -25.76
CA ALA A 239 -15.52 33.15 -25.07
C ALA A 239 -14.31 32.25 -24.74
N LYS A 240 -14.36 30.94 -25.03
CA LYS A 240 -13.26 29.98 -24.77
C LYS A 240 -12.73 30.04 -23.32
N VAL A 241 -13.64 30.09 -22.34
CA VAL A 241 -13.27 30.17 -20.91
C VAL A 241 -12.46 28.94 -20.49
N ILE A 242 -11.19 29.14 -20.12
CA ILE A 242 -10.30 28.07 -19.66
C ILE A 242 -9.40 28.52 -18.50
N GLY A 243 -9.00 27.57 -17.65
CA GLY A 243 -7.99 27.81 -16.62
C GLY A 243 -8.48 28.66 -15.45
N LEU A 244 -9.77 28.55 -15.08
CA LEU A 244 -10.34 29.23 -13.92
C LEU A 244 -9.56 28.90 -12.64
N LYS A 245 -9.07 29.93 -11.95
CA LYS A 245 -8.30 29.81 -10.71
C LYS A 245 -8.72 30.86 -9.70
N VAL A 246 -9.07 30.45 -8.49
CA VAL A 246 -9.38 31.37 -7.38
C VAL A 246 -8.09 31.87 -6.74
N LEU A 247 -8.04 33.18 -6.52
CA LEU A 247 -6.99 33.88 -5.81
C LEU A 247 -7.33 34.04 -4.32
N SER A 248 -6.30 34.17 -3.49
CA SER A 248 -6.39 34.50 -2.06
C SER A 248 -7.19 35.78 -1.75
N THR A 249 -7.40 36.64 -2.74
CA THR A 249 -8.24 37.85 -2.66
C THR A 249 -9.75 37.57 -2.73
N GLY A 250 -10.16 36.33 -3.04
CA GLY A 250 -11.56 35.96 -3.26
C GLY A 250 -12.09 36.25 -4.67
N LYS A 251 -11.22 36.67 -5.59
CA LYS A 251 -11.49 36.78 -7.04
C LYS A 251 -11.01 35.54 -7.76
N ALA A 252 -11.48 35.31 -8.98
CA ALA A 252 -10.93 34.29 -9.87
C ALA A 252 -10.32 34.93 -11.12
N VAL A 253 -9.25 34.32 -11.62
CA VAL A 253 -8.62 34.63 -12.91
C VAL A 253 -8.84 33.49 -13.88
N PHE A 254 -8.90 33.80 -15.17
CA PHE A 254 -9.16 32.84 -16.23
C PHE A 254 -8.69 33.40 -17.57
N LEU A 255 -8.70 32.57 -18.61
CA LEU A 255 -8.49 33.03 -19.98
C LEU A 255 -9.82 33.08 -20.72
N ALA A 256 -9.98 34.12 -21.54
CA ALA A 256 -11.12 34.23 -22.44
C ALA A 256 -10.81 35.11 -23.65
N ASP A 257 -11.56 34.88 -24.72
CA ASP A 257 -11.52 35.56 -26.00
C ASP A 257 -12.80 36.38 -26.18
N ASN A 258 -12.68 37.71 -26.29
CA ASN A 258 -13.83 38.59 -26.52
C ASN A 258 -14.13 38.85 -28.02
N GLY A 259 -13.44 38.13 -28.91
CA GLY A 259 -13.53 38.29 -30.36
C GLY A 259 -12.69 39.43 -30.94
N THR A 260 -11.99 40.21 -30.12
CA THR A 260 -11.18 41.36 -30.56
C THR A 260 -9.73 41.36 -30.07
N VAL A 261 -9.45 40.70 -28.94
CA VAL A 261 -8.09 40.66 -28.33
C VAL A 261 -7.51 39.24 -28.24
N GLY A 262 -8.12 38.24 -28.89
CA GLY A 262 -7.71 36.85 -28.71
C GLY A 262 -7.91 36.34 -27.28
N THR A 263 -7.36 35.16 -26.96
CA THR A 263 -7.44 34.54 -25.63
C THR A 263 -6.42 35.18 -24.67
N GLU A 264 -6.91 36.01 -23.76
CA GLU A 264 -6.09 36.84 -22.87
C GLU A 264 -6.45 36.64 -21.38
N LEU A 265 -5.75 37.32 -20.46
CA LEU A 265 -5.95 37.19 -19.01
C LEU A 265 -7.14 38.04 -18.52
N TRP A 266 -8.12 37.39 -17.89
CA TRP A 266 -9.32 38.01 -17.30
C TRP A 266 -9.40 37.77 -15.79
N ILE A 267 -10.18 38.62 -15.11
CA ILE A 267 -10.50 38.51 -13.67
C ILE A 267 -12.00 38.68 -13.43
N THR A 268 -12.53 38.00 -12.42
CA THR A 268 -13.92 38.12 -11.96
C THR A 268 -14.01 38.04 -10.43
N ASP A 269 -14.97 38.75 -9.84
CA ASP A 269 -15.39 38.60 -8.44
C ASP A 269 -16.70 37.80 -8.27
N GLY A 270 -17.15 37.18 -9.38
CA GLY A 270 -18.42 36.46 -9.48
C GLY A 270 -19.61 37.36 -9.81
N THR A 271 -19.37 38.60 -10.25
CA THR A 271 -20.40 39.52 -10.76
C THR A 271 -20.08 39.96 -12.18
N ALA A 272 -21.10 40.37 -12.93
CA ALA A 272 -20.92 40.94 -14.27
C ALA A 272 -19.97 42.14 -14.27
N ALA A 273 -20.15 43.08 -13.34
CA ALA A 273 -19.36 44.31 -13.24
C ALA A 273 -17.89 44.05 -12.84
N GLY A 274 -17.63 43.00 -12.07
CA GLY A 274 -16.29 42.61 -11.68
C GLY A 274 -15.58 41.70 -12.69
N THR A 275 -16.25 41.32 -13.78
CA THR A 275 -15.69 40.48 -14.85
C THR A 275 -15.07 41.35 -15.94
N MET A 276 -13.74 41.36 -16.03
CA MET A 276 -13.02 42.27 -16.94
C MET A 276 -11.67 41.72 -17.40
N LEU A 277 -11.21 42.19 -18.56
CA LEU A 277 -9.88 41.94 -19.10
C LEU A 277 -8.84 42.58 -18.16
N VAL A 278 -7.85 41.80 -17.73
CA VAL A 278 -6.73 42.30 -16.93
C VAL A 278 -5.76 43.04 -17.82
N LYS A 279 -5.31 42.40 -18.91
CA LYS A 279 -4.39 42.97 -19.89
C LYS A 279 -4.47 42.18 -21.19
N ASP A 280 -4.45 42.89 -22.30
CA ASP A 280 -4.11 42.37 -23.63
C ASP A 280 -2.58 42.23 -23.68
N ILE A 281 -2.06 41.04 -23.36
CA ILE A 281 -0.62 40.78 -23.25
C ILE A 281 0.01 40.69 -24.63
N GLN A 282 -0.67 40.06 -25.60
CA GLN A 282 -0.26 40.03 -26.99
C GLN A 282 -1.21 40.90 -27.84
N PRO A 283 -0.86 42.17 -28.12
CA PRO A 283 -1.79 43.12 -28.71
C PRO A 283 -2.49 42.64 -29.99
N GLY A 284 -3.82 42.74 -30.00
CA GLY A 284 -4.67 42.46 -31.15
C GLY A 284 -5.27 41.05 -31.17
N LEU A 285 -5.50 40.48 -32.36
CA LEU A 285 -6.13 39.15 -32.49
C LEU A 285 -5.29 37.92 -32.08
N PRO A 286 -3.94 37.95 -32.10
CA PRO A 286 -3.13 36.87 -31.54
C PRO A 286 -3.44 36.62 -30.06
N SER A 287 -3.10 35.42 -29.54
CA SER A 287 -3.37 35.06 -28.15
C SER A 287 -2.07 34.86 -27.39
N ALA A 288 -1.88 35.57 -26.28
CA ALA A 288 -0.70 35.43 -25.43
C ALA A 288 -0.55 34.02 -24.80
N PHE A 289 -1.62 33.22 -24.85
CA PHE A 289 -1.69 31.88 -24.28
C PHE A 289 -2.02 30.86 -25.37
N ASN A 290 -1.09 29.92 -25.59
CA ASN A 290 -1.30 28.83 -26.55
C ASN A 290 -2.22 27.71 -26.01
N GLN A 291 -2.45 27.62 -24.69
CA GLN A 291 -3.37 26.70 -23.98
C GLN A 291 -3.74 27.25 -22.57
N SER A 292 -4.53 26.50 -21.79
CA SER A 292 -5.02 26.78 -20.41
C SER A 292 -3.97 27.31 -19.40
N LEU A 293 -4.41 28.09 -18.40
CA LEU A 293 -3.63 28.57 -17.23
C LEU A 293 -3.21 27.47 -16.23
N THR A 294 -2.96 26.24 -16.68
CA THR A 294 -2.56 25.13 -15.80
C THR A 294 -1.27 25.41 -15.01
N GLY A 295 -0.45 26.37 -15.48
CA GLY A 295 0.74 26.85 -14.81
C GLY A 295 0.56 28.05 -13.86
N LEU A 296 -0.65 28.62 -13.69
CA LEU A 296 -0.82 29.79 -12.83
C LEU A 296 -0.75 29.42 -11.35
N VAL A 297 0.14 30.08 -10.61
CA VAL A 297 0.37 29.83 -9.18
C VAL A 297 0.51 31.15 -8.41
N GLU A 298 -0.17 31.26 -7.27
CA GLU A 298 -0.03 32.42 -6.38
C GLU A 298 1.31 32.42 -5.64
N LEU A 299 1.92 33.60 -5.57
CA LEU A 299 3.00 33.93 -4.65
C LEU A 299 2.46 34.30 -3.26
N GLY A 300 1.23 34.82 -3.20
CA GLY A 300 0.55 35.30 -1.99
C GLY A 300 0.14 36.77 -2.10
N GLY A 301 -0.84 37.18 -1.29
CA GLY A 301 -1.36 38.56 -1.28
C GLY A 301 -2.00 38.99 -2.60
N GLY A 302 -2.57 38.05 -3.37
CA GLY A 302 -3.16 38.30 -4.68
C GLY A 302 -2.19 38.41 -5.86
N ARG A 303 -0.87 38.28 -5.62
CA ARG A 303 0.13 38.19 -6.69
C ARG A 303 0.27 36.75 -7.18
N PHE A 304 0.39 36.56 -8.49
CA PHE A 304 0.53 35.26 -9.12
C PHE A 304 1.47 35.30 -10.32
N VAL A 305 2.04 34.14 -10.65
CA VAL A 305 2.94 33.94 -11.79
C VAL A 305 2.35 32.95 -12.78
N PHE A 306 2.73 33.10 -14.04
CA PHE A 306 2.27 32.28 -15.16
C PHE A 306 3.24 32.40 -16.34
N ALA A 307 3.04 31.58 -17.37
CA ALA A 307 3.73 31.70 -18.65
C ALA A 307 2.83 32.40 -19.67
N ALA A 308 3.38 33.36 -20.42
CA ALA A 308 2.68 34.03 -21.51
C ALA A 308 3.66 34.57 -22.56
N ASP A 309 3.19 34.69 -23.80
CA ASP A 309 3.93 35.22 -24.94
C ASP A 309 3.41 36.63 -25.30
N ALA A 310 4.29 37.63 -25.34
CA ALA A 310 3.95 38.98 -25.79
C ALA A 310 4.08 39.17 -27.31
N GLY A 311 4.34 38.10 -28.06
CA GLY A 311 4.51 38.07 -29.51
C GLY A 311 5.91 38.46 -30.00
N LEU A 312 6.87 38.69 -29.10
CA LEU A 312 8.23 39.12 -29.42
C LEU A 312 9.32 38.24 -28.80
N SER A 313 8.99 37.41 -27.81
CA SER A 313 9.98 36.66 -27.01
C SER A 313 9.59 35.20 -26.74
N GLY A 314 8.56 34.68 -27.41
CA GLY A 314 7.95 33.42 -27.02
C GLY A 314 7.38 33.45 -25.59
N ALA A 315 6.96 32.29 -25.08
CA ALA A 315 6.39 32.19 -23.74
C ALA A 315 7.47 32.36 -22.65
N GLU A 316 7.29 33.36 -21.80
CA GLU A 316 8.23 33.73 -20.74
C GLU A 316 7.56 33.80 -19.36
N LEU A 317 8.34 34.04 -18.30
CA LEU A 317 7.82 34.17 -16.93
C LEU A 317 7.16 35.55 -16.72
N TRP A 318 5.88 35.55 -16.36
CA TRP A 318 5.11 36.76 -16.02
C TRP A 318 4.66 36.76 -14.56
N VAL A 319 4.43 37.96 -14.03
CA VAL A 319 3.79 38.22 -12.74
C VAL A 319 2.62 39.17 -12.92
N SER A 320 1.56 38.99 -12.14
CA SER A 320 0.42 39.90 -12.07
C SER A 320 -0.10 40.03 -10.64
N ASP A 321 -0.70 41.17 -10.34
CA ASP A 321 -1.50 41.44 -9.14
C ASP A 321 -3.01 41.53 -9.45
N GLY A 322 -3.41 41.11 -10.65
CA GLY A 322 -4.78 41.24 -11.16
C GLY A 322 -5.11 42.59 -11.80
N THR A 323 -4.12 43.48 -11.97
CA THR A 323 -4.27 44.76 -12.70
C THR A 323 -3.41 44.81 -13.96
N ALA A 324 -3.81 45.63 -14.94
CA ALA A 324 -3.03 45.84 -16.15
C ALA A 324 -1.60 46.35 -15.86
N ALA A 325 -1.45 47.25 -14.88
CA ALA A 325 -0.18 47.88 -14.52
C ALA A 325 0.76 46.91 -13.79
N GLY A 326 0.22 46.06 -12.92
CA GLY A 326 0.99 45.04 -12.21
C GLY A 326 1.24 43.76 -13.02
N THR A 327 0.69 43.65 -14.24
CA THR A 327 0.92 42.51 -15.14
C THR A 327 2.12 42.77 -16.04
N ILE A 328 3.28 42.20 -15.67
CA ILE A 328 4.57 42.44 -16.32
C ILE A 328 5.37 41.14 -16.51
N GLN A 329 6.20 41.10 -17.56
CA GLN A 329 7.19 40.06 -17.74
C GLN A 329 8.26 40.21 -16.65
N VAL A 330 8.49 39.15 -15.88
CA VAL A 330 9.48 39.14 -14.80
C VAL A 330 10.87 39.13 -15.38
N ARG A 331 11.11 38.24 -16.34
CA ARG A 331 12.42 38.03 -16.94
C ARG A 331 12.27 37.36 -18.29
N ASP A 332 13.04 37.84 -19.26
CA ASP A 332 13.34 37.13 -20.50
C ASP A 332 14.50 36.16 -20.23
N ILE A 333 14.18 34.87 -20.03
CA ILE A 333 15.19 33.86 -19.67
C ILE A 333 15.94 33.39 -20.91
N VAL A 334 15.26 33.27 -22.06
CA VAL A 334 15.86 32.94 -23.36
C VAL A 334 15.79 34.18 -24.26
N VAL A 335 16.88 34.94 -24.31
CA VAL A 335 16.92 36.18 -25.10
C VAL A 335 16.77 35.90 -26.60
N GLY A 336 15.72 36.44 -27.22
CA GLY A 336 15.45 36.31 -28.66
C GLY A 336 13.97 36.16 -28.95
N GLU A 337 13.62 35.64 -30.14
CA GLU A 337 12.23 35.27 -30.49
C GLU A 337 11.83 33.89 -29.92
N ASP A 338 12.79 33.12 -29.41
CA ASP A 338 12.59 31.83 -28.75
C ASP A 338 12.26 32.05 -27.26
N GLY A 339 11.22 31.37 -26.74
CA GLY A 339 10.83 31.46 -25.32
C GLY A 339 11.48 30.42 -24.41
N SER A 340 11.47 30.69 -23.12
CA SER A 340 11.90 29.76 -22.07
C SER A 340 10.86 28.71 -21.69
N ASP A 341 9.64 28.82 -22.23
CA ASP A 341 8.50 27.93 -22.02
C ASP A 341 8.31 27.50 -20.56
N PRO A 342 8.07 28.41 -19.58
CA PRO A 342 7.92 28.00 -18.19
C PRO A 342 6.73 27.07 -17.95
N TYR A 343 6.94 25.95 -17.24
CA TYR A 343 5.89 24.99 -16.88
C TYR A 343 6.08 24.37 -15.49
N GLY A 344 5.11 23.57 -15.04
CA GLY A 344 5.22 22.81 -13.79
C GLY A 344 5.32 23.69 -12.55
N PHE A 345 4.68 24.87 -12.52
CA PHE A 345 4.74 25.77 -11.38
C PHE A 345 4.18 25.12 -10.09
N ARG A 346 4.86 25.31 -8.95
CA ARG A 346 4.42 24.87 -7.61
C ARG A 346 4.77 25.92 -6.55
N ALA A 347 3.78 26.30 -5.73
CA ALA A 347 3.99 27.24 -4.62
C ALA A 347 4.69 26.57 -3.45
N LEU A 348 5.73 27.18 -2.91
CA LEU A 348 6.40 26.69 -1.69
C LEU A 348 5.69 27.17 -0.41
N GLY A 349 4.75 28.12 -0.52
CA GLY A 349 4.03 28.69 0.63
C GLY A 349 4.83 29.72 1.44
N ASN A 350 6.00 30.13 0.96
CA ASN A 350 6.88 31.11 1.58
C ASN A 350 7.12 32.35 0.69
N GLY A 351 6.16 32.68 -0.17
CA GLY A 351 6.29 33.78 -1.14
C GLY A 351 7.06 33.42 -2.41
N ARG A 352 7.45 32.15 -2.58
CA ARG A 352 8.21 31.66 -3.74
C ARG A 352 7.49 30.53 -4.47
N VAL A 353 7.74 30.46 -5.77
CA VAL A 353 7.24 29.43 -6.68
C VAL A 353 8.43 28.77 -7.37
N VAL A 354 8.39 27.44 -7.46
CA VAL A 354 9.35 26.65 -8.25
C VAL A 354 8.70 26.22 -9.56
N PHE A 355 9.48 26.13 -10.62
CA PHE A 355 8.99 25.82 -11.97
C PHE A 355 10.13 25.32 -12.85
N THR A 356 9.80 24.74 -13.99
CA THR A 356 10.77 24.34 -15.00
C THR A 356 10.77 25.35 -16.12
N ALA A 357 11.95 25.74 -16.60
CA ALA A 357 12.10 26.58 -17.79
C ALA A 357 13.39 26.22 -18.54
N ILE A 358 13.38 26.46 -19.84
CA ILE A 358 14.51 26.21 -20.72
C ILE A 358 15.61 27.24 -20.44
N HIS A 359 16.78 26.72 -20.10
CA HIS A 359 18.02 27.50 -20.06
C HIS A 359 18.73 27.41 -21.43
N PRO A 360 19.21 28.52 -22.03
CA PRO A 360 19.75 28.54 -23.40
C PRO A 360 20.80 27.48 -23.73
N ILE A 361 21.64 27.14 -22.73
CA ILE A 361 22.75 26.18 -22.89
C ILE A 361 22.42 24.80 -22.28
N LYS A 362 21.53 24.74 -21.27
CA LYS A 362 21.38 23.57 -20.40
C LYS A 362 20.07 22.81 -20.61
N GLY A 363 19.21 23.30 -21.50
CA GLY A 363 17.88 22.71 -21.71
C GLY A 363 16.92 22.98 -20.54
N PRO A 364 15.88 22.15 -20.36
CA PRO A 364 14.95 22.26 -19.25
C PRO A 364 15.65 22.11 -17.90
N GLN A 365 15.45 23.08 -17.01
CA GLN A 365 16.08 23.10 -15.69
C GLN A 365 15.10 23.55 -14.60
N PRO A 366 15.32 23.18 -13.32
CA PRO A 366 14.50 23.66 -12.21
C PRO A 366 14.89 25.09 -11.80
N TRP A 367 13.90 25.96 -11.65
CA TRP A 367 14.03 27.37 -11.26
C TRP A 367 13.15 27.71 -10.06
N VAL A 368 13.45 28.84 -9.42
CA VAL A 368 12.63 29.47 -8.39
C VAL A 368 12.43 30.95 -8.70
N THR A 369 11.28 31.50 -8.31
CA THR A 369 10.96 32.94 -8.41
C THR A 369 10.15 33.43 -7.21
N ASP A 370 10.34 34.68 -6.83
CA ASP A 370 9.46 35.47 -5.94
C ASP A 370 8.61 36.50 -6.72
N GLY A 371 8.60 36.37 -8.06
CA GLY A 371 7.98 37.31 -9.00
C GLY A 371 8.81 38.55 -9.30
N THR A 372 10.08 38.60 -8.88
CA THR A 372 11.03 39.67 -9.24
C THR A 372 12.19 39.13 -10.09
N VAL A 373 12.85 39.99 -10.86
CA VAL A 373 14.06 39.63 -11.63
C VAL A 373 15.14 39.04 -10.70
N ALA A 374 15.37 39.68 -9.56
CA ALA A 374 16.44 39.31 -8.62
C ALA A 374 16.17 37.99 -7.90
N GLY A 375 14.90 37.71 -7.57
CA GLY A 375 14.50 36.45 -6.95
C GLY A 375 14.27 35.30 -7.95
N THR A 376 14.43 35.55 -9.26
CA THR A 376 14.31 34.52 -10.30
C THR A 376 15.67 33.92 -10.63
N MET A 377 15.90 32.67 -10.19
CA MET A 377 17.20 32.00 -10.31
C MET A 377 17.09 30.50 -10.57
N LEU A 378 18.15 29.95 -11.16
CA LEU A 378 18.31 28.50 -11.38
C LEU A 378 18.56 27.80 -10.04
N LEU A 379 17.83 26.72 -9.76
CA LEU A 379 17.99 25.94 -8.53
C LEU A 379 19.15 24.96 -8.62
N GLN A 380 19.19 24.16 -9.69
CA GLN A 380 20.17 23.09 -9.84
C GLN A 380 20.52 22.92 -11.31
N ASP A 381 21.79 22.67 -11.60
CA ASP A 381 22.23 22.24 -12.93
C ASP A 381 22.17 20.72 -13.01
N LEU A 382 21.21 20.21 -13.78
CA LEU A 382 21.03 18.78 -13.99
C LEU A 382 21.70 18.28 -15.28
N SER A 383 22.39 19.14 -16.04
CA SER A 383 23.00 18.78 -17.32
C SER A 383 24.12 17.73 -17.17
N TYR A 384 24.24 16.82 -18.14
CA TYR A 384 25.31 15.81 -18.19
C TYR A 384 25.65 15.38 -19.63
N PRO A 385 26.89 14.95 -19.91
CA PRO A 385 27.28 14.48 -21.23
C PRO A 385 26.90 13.00 -21.46
N LEU A 386 26.23 12.69 -22.57
CA LEU A 386 26.25 11.34 -23.14
C LEU A 386 27.51 11.21 -24.01
N PRO A 387 28.42 10.26 -23.74
CA PRO A 387 29.61 10.07 -24.58
C PRO A 387 29.21 9.81 -26.04
N GLY A 388 29.64 10.70 -26.95
CA GLY A 388 29.47 10.52 -28.40
C GLY A 388 28.17 11.06 -29.02
N LYS A 389 27.32 11.77 -28.28
CA LYS A 389 26.11 12.41 -28.83
C LYS A 389 26.30 13.92 -29.03
N VAL A 390 25.83 14.44 -30.17
CA VAL A 390 25.87 15.88 -30.49
C VAL A 390 24.91 16.63 -29.56
N LEU A 391 25.34 17.81 -29.09
CA LEU A 391 24.63 18.68 -28.13
C LEU A 391 23.14 18.93 -28.47
N SER A 392 22.72 18.84 -29.74
CA SER A 392 21.33 19.04 -30.16
C SER A 392 20.36 17.89 -29.79
N GLU A 393 20.84 16.69 -29.45
CA GLU A 393 19.99 15.57 -28.99
C GLU A 393 20.00 15.40 -27.46
N ALA A 394 21.09 15.80 -26.78
CA ALA A 394 21.29 15.58 -25.33
C ALA A 394 20.56 16.60 -24.44
N ILE A 395 20.13 17.75 -24.99
CA ILE A 395 19.48 18.84 -24.26
C ILE A 395 18.02 18.52 -23.85
N LYS A 396 17.46 17.39 -24.29
CA LYS A 396 16.03 17.03 -24.09
C LYS A 396 15.72 16.01 -22.99
N THR A 397 16.69 15.46 -22.27
CA THR A 397 16.44 14.24 -21.46
C THR A 397 16.22 14.46 -19.96
N ASN A 398 16.62 15.62 -19.39
CA ASN A 398 16.52 15.84 -17.94
C ASN A 398 15.09 16.10 -17.45
N ASP A 399 14.28 16.77 -18.28
CA ASP A 399 12.87 17.16 -18.09
C ASP A 399 12.39 17.19 -16.62
N PRO A 400 12.86 18.18 -15.83
CA PRO A 400 12.37 18.37 -14.48
C PRO A 400 10.88 18.67 -14.52
N TYR A 401 10.08 17.94 -13.75
CA TYR A 401 8.65 18.20 -13.66
C TYR A 401 8.24 18.21 -12.19
N PHE A 402 7.87 19.38 -11.67
CA PHE A 402 7.41 19.50 -10.30
C PHE A 402 6.05 18.83 -10.13
N LEU A 403 6.01 17.86 -9.23
CA LEU A 403 4.88 16.97 -9.04
C LEU A 403 3.90 17.62 -8.06
N THR A 404 4.39 17.96 -6.86
CA THR A 404 3.55 18.58 -5.82
C THR A 404 4.39 19.36 -4.79
N SER A 405 3.72 20.27 -4.08
CA SER A 405 4.24 20.92 -2.88
C SER A 405 3.93 20.05 -1.67
N ILE A 406 4.88 19.93 -0.75
CA ILE A 406 4.78 19.03 0.42
C ILE A 406 4.75 19.79 1.76
N GLY A 407 4.56 21.11 1.70
CA GLY A 407 4.54 21.99 2.88
C GLY A 407 5.93 22.40 3.35
N ASN A 408 5.99 23.25 4.39
CA ASN A 408 7.24 23.74 5.01
C ASN A 408 8.26 24.33 4.03
N GLY A 409 7.80 24.98 2.95
CA GLY A 409 8.71 25.56 1.96
C GLY A 409 9.29 24.56 0.96
N LYS A 410 8.78 23.33 0.87
CA LYS A 410 9.35 22.27 0.03
C LYS A 410 8.42 21.78 -1.08
N ALA A 411 9.03 21.27 -2.14
CA ALA A 411 8.35 20.61 -3.26
C ALA A 411 9.14 19.38 -3.71
N VAL A 412 8.43 18.42 -4.30
CA VAL A 412 9.03 17.25 -4.96
C VAL A 412 8.83 17.34 -6.45
N PHE A 413 9.83 16.86 -7.19
CA PHE A 413 9.83 16.84 -8.64
C PHE A 413 10.52 15.59 -9.13
N ARG A 414 10.25 15.22 -10.38
CA ARG A 414 10.99 14.16 -11.05
C ARG A 414 11.97 14.79 -12.03
N ALA A 415 13.16 14.23 -12.14
CA ALA A 415 14.14 14.67 -13.13
C ALA A 415 15.18 13.58 -13.37
N ALA A 416 15.74 13.58 -14.58
CA ALA A 416 16.91 12.75 -14.90
C ALA A 416 18.22 13.52 -14.71
N SER A 417 19.29 12.78 -14.44
CA SER A 417 20.65 13.29 -14.26
C SER A 417 21.69 12.35 -14.87
N GLY A 418 22.96 12.74 -14.86
CA GLY A 418 24.02 11.93 -15.47
C GLY A 418 24.37 10.65 -14.73
N VAL A 419 23.84 10.49 -13.52
CA VAL A 419 24.10 9.36 -12.62
C VAL A 419 22.86 8.52 -12.33
N ALA A 420 21.67 9.07 -12.58
CA ALA A 420 20.38 8.43 -12.28
C ALA A 420 19.35 8.77 -13.37
N GLY A 421 18.47 7.83 -13.71
CA GLY A 421 17.36 8.05 -14.63
C GLY A 421 16.34 9.08 -14.11
N ARG A 422 15.12 9.11 -14.67
CA ARG A 422 14.08 10.01 -14.16
C ARG A 422 13.61 9.52 -12.79
N GLU A 423 14.20 10.12 -11.75
CA GLU A 423 14.05 9.73 -10.35
C GLU A 423 13.37 10.81 -9.52
N LEU A 424 13.15 10.53 -8.22
CA LEU A 424 12.48 11.43 -7.30
C LEU A 424 13.46 12.42 -6.64
N TRP A 425 13.20 13.71 -6.79
CA TRP A 425 13.98 14.82 -6.23
C TRP A 425 13.14 15.67 -5.26
N ILE A 426 13.82 16.38 -4.37
CA ILE A 426 13.23 17.32 -3.42
C ILE A 426 13.94 18.68 -3.50
N THR A 427 13.21 19.77 -3.29
CA THR A 427 13.74 21.13 -3.16
C THR A 427 13.07 21.88 -2.01
N ASP A 428 13.80 22.79 -1.36
CA ASP A 428 13.29 23.82 -0.44
C ASP A 428 13.28 25.24 -1.07
N GLY A 429 13.47 25.31 -2.39
CA GLY A 429 13.61 26.55 -3.14
C GLY A 429 15.01 27.18 -3.04
N THR A 430 16.01 26.44 -2.58
CA THR A 430 17.43 26.81 -2.64
C THR A 430 18.25 25.78 -3.41
N SER A 431 19.39 26.18 -3.95
CA SER A 431 20.30 25.23 -4.62
C SER A 431 20.81 24.15 -3.66
N ALA A 432 21.13 24.50 -2.41
CA ALA A 432 21.64 23.55 -1.42
C ALA A 432 20.58 22.51 -1.00
N GLY A 433 19.31 22.91 -0.94
CA GLY A 433 18.21 22.00 -0.61
C GLY A 433 17.60 21.29 -1.80
N THR A 434 18.14 21.47 -3.02
CA THR A 434 17.68 20.78 -4.24
C THR A 434 18.53 19.54 -4.50
N VAL A 435 18.04 18.38 -4.07
CA VAL A 435 18.81 17.12 -4.04
C VAL A 435 17.98 15.92 -4.49
N LEU A 436 18.66 14.87 -4.97
CA LEU A 436 18.04 13.57 -5.24
C LEU A 436 17.51 13.00 -3.93
N LEU A 437 16.21 12.72 -3.87
CA LEU A 437 15.58 12.13 -2.69
C LEU A 437 15.79 10.62 -2.66
N LYS A 438 15.54 9.95 -3.78
CA LYS A 438 15.70 8.51 -3.91
C LYS A 438 15.96 8.12 -5.36
N ASP A 439 16.95 7.26 -5.56
CA ASP A 439 17.11 6.46 -6.77
C ASP A 439 16.27 5.18 -6.60
N ILE A 440 15.06 5.18 -7.16
CA ILE A 440 14.07 4.11 -7.01
C ILE A 440 14.37 2.97 -7.98
N ALA A 441 14.85 3.29 -9.19
CA ALA A 441 15.23 2.33 -10.21
C ALA A 441 16.72 2.44 -10.56
N PRO A 442 17.63 1.75 -9.83
CA PRO A 442 19.06 1.88 -10.06
C PRO A 442 19.49 1.45 -11.48
N LYS A 443 20.41 2.21 -12.10
CA LYS A 443 20.92 2.12 -13.50
C LYS A 443 20.02 2.88 -14.51
N ALA A 444 20.28 2.77 -15.82
CA ALA A 444 19.65 3.58 -16.87
C ALA A 444 18.13 3.37 -17.08
N ALA A 445 17.44 2.74 -16.13
CA ALA A 445 15.98 2.68 -16.08
C ALA A 445 15.42 4.01 -15.54
N HIS A 446 14.11 4.20 -15.64
CA HIS A 446 13.42 5.38 -15.11
C HIS A 446 12.33 4.92 -14.16
N SER A 447 12.26 5.51 -12.96
CA SER A 447 11.18 5.19 -12.03
C SER A 447 9.87 5.92 -12.31
N ASP A 448 9.93 6.99 -13.10
CA ASP A 448 8.80 7.83 -13.51
C ASP A 448 7.79 8.12 -12.37
N PRO A 449 8.21 8.67 -11.22
CA PRO A 449 7.31 8.91 -10.10
C PRO A 449 6.15 9.82 -10.51
N MET A 450 4.92 9.41 -10.19
CA MET A 450 3.69 10.13 -10.54
C MET A 450 2.58 9.94 -9.50
N ASN A 451 1.46 10.65 -9.67
CA ASN A 451 0.25 10.53 -8.85
C ASN A 451 0.53 10.76 -7.35
N PHE A 452 0.85 11.99 -6.95
CA PHE A 452 1.22 12.25 -5.55
C PHE A 452 0.01 12.70 -4.72
N ALA A 453 -0.13 12.15 -3.52
CA ALA A 453 -1.04 12.69 -2.51
C ALA A 453 -0.40 12.70 -1.13
N PRO A 454 -0.49 13.82 -0.38
CA PRO A 454 -0.09 13.84 1.02
C PRO A 454 -1.08 13.02 1.85
N LEU A 455 -0.56 12.25 2.81
CA LEU A 455 -1.34 11.55 3.80
C LEU A 455 -0.80 11.89 5.19
N THR A 456 -1.66 12.42 6.05
CA THR A 456 -1.34 12.61 7.47
C THR A 456 -1.76 11.35 8.21
N ILE A 457 -0.78 10.63 8.75
CA ILE A 457 -1.06 9.42 9.53
C ILE A 457 -0.86 9.75 11.01
N SER A 458 -1.91 9.57 11.81
CA SER A 458 -1.81 9.62 13.26
C SER A 458 -1.27 8.30 13.79
N GLY A 459 -0.12 8.34 14.48
CA GLY A 459 0.41 7.17 15.20
C GLY A 459 1.51 6.39 14.48
N VAL A 460 1.91 6.76 13.26
CA VAL A 460 3.13 6.21 12.65
C VAL A 460 4.33 6.96 13.24
N VAL A 461 5.17 6.21 13.95
CA VAL A 461 6.49 6.70 14.38
C VAL A 461 7.38 6.76 13.13
N PRO A 462 8.20 7.82 12.94
CA PRO A 462 9.16 7.87 11.84
C PRO A 462 9.94 6.57 11.73
N ARG A 463 10.07 6.02 10.53
CA ARG A 463 10.84 4.80 10.22
C ARG A 463 12.35 5.10 10.24
N THR A 464 12.85 5.75 11.30
CA THR A 464 14.29 5.86 11.55
C THR A 464 14.73 4.57 12.23
N THR A 465 15.22 3.60 11.45
CA THR A 465 15.77 2.37 12.01
C THR A 465 17.18 2.65 12.53
N THR A 466 17.40 2.49 13.84
CA THR A 466 18.77 2.50 14.36
C THR A 466 19.42 1.17 13.97
N PRO A 467 20.55 1.15 13.23
CA PRO A 467 21.17 -0.11 12.85
C PRO A 467 21.88 -0.77 14.04
N VAL A 468 21.57 -2.04 14.29
CA VAL A 468 22.25 -2.90 15.25
C VAL A 468 22.90 -4.04 14.47
N ARG A 469 24.23 -4.03 14.43
CA ARG A 469 25.03 -5.11 13.83
C ARG A 469 25.47 -6.07 14.93
N PHE A 470 25.29 -7.35 14.73
CA PHE A 470 25.63 -8.36 15.72
C PHE A 470 26.09 -9.66 15.09
N THR A 471 26.73 -10.51 15.90
CA THR A 471 27.03 -11.89 15.58
C THR A 471 26.62 -12.76 16.75
N GLY A 472 25.88 -13.84 16.50
CA GLY A 472 25.33 -14.71 17.53
C GLY A 472 23.94 -14.25 17.99
N LEU A 473 23.78 -13.86 19.26
CA LEU A 473 22.47 -13.59 19.85
C LEU A 473 22.30 -12.12 20.22
N VAL A 474 21.17 -11.54 19.86
CA VAL A 474 20.70 -10.22 20.33
C VAL A 474 19.28 -10.34 20.89
N THR A 475 18.96 -9.54 21.91
CA THR A 475 17.60 -9.45 22.46
C THR A 475 16.98 -8.14 22.01
N ASP A 476 15.77 -8.22 21.47
CA ASP A 476 15.04 -7.04 21.04
C ASP A 476 14.60 -6.18 22.23
N THR A 477 14.70 -4.86 22.05
CA THR A 477 14.31 -3.87 23.06
C THR A 477 12.99 -3.18 22.73
N LEU A 478 12.22 -3.69 21.76
CA LEU A 478 10.95 -3.10 21.33
C LEU A 478 11.13 -1.65 20.86
N SER A 479 12.11 -1.44 19.97
CA SER A 479 12.42 -0.16 19.29
C SER A 479 12.20 -0.30 17.77
N ASN A 480 12.28 0.79 17.00
CA ASN A 480 12.32 0.70 15.53
C ASN A 480 13.76 0.45 15.09
N THR A 481 14.14 -0.80 14.87
CA THR A 481 15.54 -1.23 14.77
C THR A 481 15.80 -1.96 13.45
N LEU A 482 16.97 -1.72 12.87
CA LEU A 482 17.47 -2.55 11.76
C LEU A 482 18.49 -3.53 12.32
N TYR A 483 18.10 -4.78 12.49
CA TYR A 483 18.98 -5.87 12.91
C TYR A 483 19.70 -6.44 11.69
N ILE A 484 21.04 -6.41 11.74
CA ILE A 484 21.90 -6.91 10.67
C ILE A 484 22.81 -7.99 11.25
N GLY A 485 22.57 -9.24 10.85
CA GLY A 485 23.45 -10.36 11.17
C GLY A 485 24.79 -10.25 10.45
N GLY A 486 25.79 -10.92 11.02
CA GLY A 486 27.16 -10.98 10.55
C GLY A 486 27.50 -12.37 10.03
N ASP A 487 28.69 -12.85 10.39
CA ASP A 487 29.11 -14.22 10.03
C ASP A 487 28.58 -15.24 11.05
N GLY A 488 28.11 -16.39 10.59
CA GLY A 488 27.66 -17.48 11.46
C GLY A 488 26.15 -17.56 11.55
N THR A 489 25.64 -18.12 12.65
CA THR A 489 24.19 -18.20 12.90
C THR A 489 23.78 -17.05 13.82
N ASP A 490 22.89 -16.20 13.31
CA ASP A 490 22.39 -15.04 14.02
C ASP A 490 20.95 -15.22 14.49
N VAL A 491 20.70 -14.82 15.75
CA VAL A 491 19.43 -15.00 16.45
C VAL A 491 18.97 -13.69 17.07
N VAL A 492 17.79 -13.22 16.67
CA VAL A 492 17.07 -12.16 17.38
C VAL A 492 16.05 -12.79 18.33
N VAL A 493 16.16 -12.50 19.61
CA VAL A 493 15.23 -12.96 20.65
C VAL A 493 14.19 -11.89 20.91
N LEU A 494 12.93 -12.23 20.65
CA LEU A 494 11.75 -11.40 20.80
C LEU A 494 11.05 -11.76 22.12
N GLY A 495 10.65 -10.75 22.89
CA GLY A 495 10.06 -10.91 24.23
C GLY A 495 8.58 -11.28 24.23
N GLU A 496 8.05 -11.82 23.13
CA GLU A 496 6.62 -12.04 22.93
C GLU A 496 6.30 -13.31 22.14
N ALA A 497 4.99 -13.64 22.09
CA ALA A 497 4.46 -14.72 21.28
C ALA A 497 4.31 -14.30 19.81
N LEU A 498 4.47 -15.23 18.87
CA LEU A 498 4.43 -14.96 17.44
C LEU A 498 3.17 -14.20 17.00
N ARG A 499 2.01 -14.51 17.58
CA ARG A 499 0.72 -13.90 17.20
C ARG A 499 0.62 -12.40 17.45
N GLN A 500 1.57 -11.80 18.17
CA GLN A 500 1.67 -10.36 18.34
C GLN A 500 2.43 -9.67 17.20
N THR A 501 2.99 -10.45 16.26
CA THR A 501 3.87 -9.97 15.19
C THR A 501 3.27 -10.25 13.82
N THR A 502 3.32 -9.26 12.95
CA THR A 502 3.08 -9.44 11.51
C THR A 502 4.40 -9.33 10.75
N PHE A 503 4.48 -10.08 9.65
CA PHE A 503 5.68 -10.18 8.81
C PHE A 503 5.39 -9.58 7.44
N SER A 504 6.34 -8.81 6.91
CA SER A 504 6.39 -8.44 5.49
C SER A 504 7.81 -8.71 4.96
N THR A 505 7.96 -9.05 3.69
CA THR A 505 9.28 -9.31 3.09
C THR A 505 9.52 -8.31 1.98
N PHE A 506 10.67 -7.64 2.01
CA PHE A 506 11.10 -6.71 0.98
C PHE A 506 11.73 -7.45 -0.20
N ALA A 507 11.77 -6.82 -1.38
CA ALA A 507 12.35 -7.39 -2.60
C ALA A 507 13.85 -7.72 -2.47
N ASN A 508 14.57 -7.06 -1.55
CA ASN A 508 15.97 -7.34 -1.24
C ASN A 508 16.17 -8.53 -0.27
N GLY A 509 15.09 -9.17 0.18
CA GLY A 509 15.10 -10.29 1.12
C GLY A 509 15.08 -9.89 2.60
N ASP A 510 15.07 -8.60 2.93
CA ASP A 510 14.88 -8.16 4.31
C ASP A 510 13.45 -8.47 4.79
N VAL A 511 13.29 -8.76 6.08
CA VAL A 511 11.99 -9.04 6.69
C VAL A 511 11.62 -7.90 7.64
N GLU A 512 10.46 -7.29 7.44
CA GLU A 512 9.85 -6.36 8.39
C GLU A 512 9.04 -7.14 9.43
N LEU A 513 9.27 -6.83 10.71
CA LEU A 513 8.46 -7.33 11.82
C LEU A 513 7.67 -6.15 12.39
N THR A 514 6.35 -6.18 12.27
CA THR A 514 5.48 -5.13 12.83
C THR A 514 4.75 -5.63 14.07
N ARG A 515 4.79 -4.82 15.14
CA ARG A 515 4.25 -5.14 16.45
C ARG A 515 3.58 -3.91 17.07
N GLY A 516 2.27 -3.81 16.90
CA GLY A 516 1.53 -2.59 17.25
C GLY A 516 2.03 -1.39 16.45
N VAL A 517 2.70 -0.46 17.13
CA VAL A 517 3.27 0.78 16.53
C VAL A 517 4.75 0.67 16.19
N GLN A 518 5.38 -0.47 16.49
CA GLN A 518 6.80 -0.71 16.29
C GLN A 518 7.04 -1.50 15.01
N ALA A 519 8.13 -1.19 14.31
CA ALA A 519 8.55 -1.91 13.12
C ALA A 519 10.07 -2.11 13.14
N ASP A 520 10.50 -3.37 13.14
CA ASP A 520 11.89 -3.75 12.95
C ASP A 520 12.14 -4.26 11.54
N ILE A 521 13.36 -4.10 11.06
CA ILE A 521 13.85 -4.71 9.83
C ILE A 521 14.93 -5.73 10.18
N ILE A 522 14.81 -6.93 9.63
CA ILE A 522 15.69 -8.06 9.85
C ILE A 522 16.44 -8.34 8.54
N ARG A 523 17.78 -8.31 8.61
CA ARG A 523 18.66 -8.57 7.47
C ARG A 523 19.71 -9.59 7.83
N GLY A 524 19.80 -10.65 7.05
CA GLY A 524 20.83 -11.69 7.21
C GLY A 524 20.81 -12.31 8.60
N VAL A 525 19.62 -12.62 9.12
CA VAL A 525 19.43 -13.28 10.42
C VAL A 525 18.81 -14.64 10.19
N GLU A 526 19.43 -15.68 10.73
CA GLU A 526 19.05 -17.08 10.53
C GLU A 526 17.86 -17.51 11.39
N GLN A 527 17.63 -16.86 12.53
CA GLN A 527 16.55 -17.24 13.44
C GLN A 527 15.92 -16.05 14.16
N LEU A 528 14.58 -16.04 14.22
CA LEU A 528 13.81 -15.20 15.15
C LEU A 528 13.22 -16.10 16.23
N ARG A 529 13.48 -15.79 17.51
CA ARG A 529 13.04 -16.60 18.64
C ARG A 529 11.94 -15.87 19.41
N PHE A 530 10.78 -16.49 19.50
CA PHE A 530 9.60 -16.02 20.23
C PHE A 530 9.43 -16.81 21.55
N LEU A 531 8.48 -16.40 22.39
CA LEU A 531 8.12 -17.14 23.60
C LEU A 531 7.49 -18.52 23.32
N ASP A 532 6.94 -18.70 22.12
CA ASP A 532 6.12 -19.85 21.72
C ASP A 532 6.67 -20.62 20.52
N GLY A 533 7.90 -20.31 20.09
CA GLY A 533 8.58 -21.02 19.01
C GLY A 533 9.69 -20.21 18.38
N ARG A 534 10.16 -20.65 17.22
CA ARG A 534 11.16 -19.94 16.43
C ARG A 534 10.79 -19.93 14.95
N MET A 535 11.03 -18.80 14.30
CA MET A 535 11.03 -18.69 12.85
C MET A 535 12.45 -18.94 12.34
N VAL A 536 12.60 -19.88 11.41
CA VAL A 536 13.89 -20.38 10.93
C VAL A 536 14.10 -20.01 9.46
N TYR A 537 15.22 -19.35 9.17
CA TYR A 537 15.66 -18.96 7.83
C TYR A 537 16.98 -19.64 7.41
N ASP A 538 17.62 -20.40 8.31
CA ASP A 538 18.85 -21.13 7.99
C ASP A 538 18.55 -22.41 7.19
N PRO A 539 19.06 -22.55 5.95
CA PRO A 539 18.88 -23.77 5.18
C PRO A 539 19.57 -24.99 5.80
N ALA A 540 20.52 -24.83 6.72
CA ALA A 540 21.17 -25.91 7.43
C ALA A 540 20.44 -26.36 8.69
N ASP A 541 19.46 -25.60 9.20
CA ASP A 541 18.73 -25.93 10.43
C ASP A 541 17.93 -27.24 10.28
N PRO A 542 17.81 -28.04 11.36
CA PRO A 542 16.93 -29.21 11.39
C PRO A 542 15.53 -29.01 10.80
N ALA A 543 14.91 -27.83 11.00
CA ALA A 543 13.59 -27.52 10.43
C ALA A 543 13.61 -27.55 8.89
N ALA A 544 14.63 -26.91 8.28
CA ALA A 544 14.79 -26.91 6.84
C ALA A 544 15.12 -28.31 6.28
N GLN A 545 15.94 -29.08 7.00
CA GLN A 545 16.26 -30.47 6.63
C GLN A 545 15.02 -31.37 6.63
N VAL A 546 14.17 -31.27 7.67
CA VAL A 546 12.95 -32.07 7.79
C VAL A 546 11.94 -31.72 6.70
N VAL A 547 11.72 -30.42 6.44
CA VAL A 547 10.82 -29.97 5.37
C VAL A 547 11.27 -30.50 4.00
N ARG A 548 12.57 -30.40 3.69
CA ARG A 548 13.14 -30.98 2.47
C ARG A 548 12.98 -32.50 2.40
N LEU A 549 13.04 -33.19 3.54
CA LEU A 549 12.87 -34.63 3.58
C LEU A 549 11.41 -35.06 3.33
N TYR A 550 10.43 -34.29 3.83
CA TYR A 550 9.01 -34.46 3.50
C TYR A 550 8.74 -34.27 2.02
N GLN A 551 9.27 -33.20 1.42
CA GLN A 551 9.14 -32.97 -0.01
C GLN A 551 9.78 -34.13 -0.80
N ALA A 552 11.01 -34.52 -0.46
CA ALA A 552 11.73 -35.56 -1.20
C ALA A 552 11.09 -36.95 -1.06
N GLY A 553 10.73 -37.34 0.16
CA GLY A 553 10.23 -38.67 0.49
C GLY A 553 8.75 -38.84 0.19
N LEU A 554 7.93 -37.83 0.49
CA LEU A 554 6.47 -37.92 0.43
C LEU A 554 5.84 -37.02 -0.63
N GLY A 555 6.58 -36.07 -1.23
CA GLY A 555 6.04 -35.20 -2.27
C GLY A 555 4.94 -34.27 -1.75
N ARG A 556 5.05 -33.80 -0.50
CA ARG A 556 4.16 -32.81 0.13
C ARG A 556 4.88 -32.08 1.27
N ALA A 557 4.30 -30.97 1.73
CA ALA A 557 4.71 -30.32 2.97
C ALA A 557 4.28 -31.15 4.21
N PRO A 558 5.03 -31.05 5.33
CA PRO A 558 4.61 -31.64 6.60
C PRO A 558 3.42 -30.89 7.21
N ASP A 559 2.61 -31.60 8.00
CA ASP A 559 1.78 -30.99 9.03
C ASP A 559 2.65 -30.56 10.22
N GLN A 560 2.18 -29.59 11.02
CA GLN A 560 2.99 -29.00 12.09
C GLN A 560 3.41 -30.03 13.14
N ALA A 561 2.51 -30.94 13.52
CA ALA A 561 2.82 -31.98 14.50
C ALA A 561 3.93 -32.92 14.01
N GLY A 562 3.83 -33.39 12.76
CA GLY A 562 4.87 -34.17 12.10
C GLY A 562 6.19 -33.41 11.99
N LEU A 563 6.15 -32.14 11.58
CA LEU A 563 7.33 -31.29 11.46
C LEU A 563 8.10 -31.22 12.80
N ASN A 564 7.43 -30.81 13.89
CA ASN A 564 8.08 -30.67 15.19
C ASN A 564 8.63 -32.00 15.72
N PHE A 565 7.88 -33.10 15.54
CA PHE A 565 8.32 -34.42 15.96
C PHE A 565 9.67 -34.79 15.33
N TRP A 566 9.79 -34.60 14.02
CA TRP A 566 11.02 -34.94 13.31
C TRP A 566 12.15 -33.94 13.58
N ILE A 567 11.85 -32.64 13.71
CA ILE A 567 12.83 -31.63 14.14
C ILE A 567 13.48 -32.05 15.46
N GLY A 568 12.66 -32.41 16.45
CA GLY A 568 13.15 -32.84 17.76
C GLY A 568 14.00 -34.12 17.70
N ASN A 569 13.79 -35.01 16.74
CA ASN A 569 14.65 -36.18 16.55
C ASN A 569 16.02 -35.78 15.99
N VAL A 570 16.05 -34.92 14.97
CA VAL A 570 17.31 -34.40 14.41
C VAL A 570 18.10 -33.63 15.47
N GLN A 571 17.44 -32.77 16.25
CA GLN A 571 18.06 -32.01 17.34
C GLN A 571 18.64 -32.92 18.45
N ARG A 572 18.06 -34.11 18.68
CA ARG A 572 18.61 -35.13 19.60
C ARG A 572 19.73 -35.98 18.98
N GLY A 573 20.14 -35.68 17.76
CA GLY A 573 21.25 -36.33 17.06
C GLY A 573 20.85 -37.57 16.27
N VAL A 574 19.56 -37.80 16.01
CA VAL A 574 19.15 -38.89 15.12
C VAL A 574 19.58 -38.55 13.67
N PRO A 575 20.35 -39.40 12.99
CA PRO A 575 20.81 -39.16 11.62
C PRO A 575 19.65 -38.98 10.63
N LEU A 576 19.78 -38.04 9.69
CA LEU A 576 18.75 -37.79 8.67
C LEU A 576 18.45 -39.03 7.80
N ALA A 577 19.43 -39.92 7.61
CA ALA A 577 19.25 -41.19 6.91
C ALA A 577 18.31 -42.17 7.64
N ASP A 578 18.26 -42.11 8.97
CA ASP A 578 17.38 -42.95 9.78
C ASP A 578 15.94 -42.40 9.74
N LEU A 579 15.79 -41.07 9.76
CA LEU A 579 14.50 -40.41 9.50
C LEU A 579 13.97 -40.75 8.11
N ALA A 580 14.83 -40.64 7.10
CA ALA A 580 14.50 -41.01 5.73
C ALA A 580 14.04 -42.47 5.63
N THR A 581 14.71 -43.38 6.36
CA THR A 581 14.30 -44.78 6.44
C THR A 581 12.90 -44.93 7.05
N ALA A 582 12.60 -44.20 8.13
CA ALA A 582 11.28 -44.22 8.75
C ALA A 582 10.17 -43.77 7.77
N PHE A 583 10.42 -42.73 6.96
CA PHE A 583 9.47 -42.25 5.95
C PHE A 583 9.19 -43.32 4.92
N LEU A 584 10.24 -43.99 4.41
CA LEU A 584 10.12 -45.05 3.40
C LEU A 584 9.37 -46.28 3.90
N THR A 585 9.42 -46.56 5.21
CA THR A 585 8.68 -47.66 5.84
C THR A 585 7.29 -47.26 6.35
N SER A 586 6.93 -45.98 6.24
CA SER A 586 5.65 -45.48 6.74
C SER A 586 4.48 -46.06 5.93
N PRO A 587 3.31 -46.29 6.56
CA PRO A 587 2.10 -46.66 5.85
C PRO A 587 1.73 -45.67 4.73
N GLU A 588 2.03 -44.38 4.92
CA GLU A 588 1.79 -43.34 3.92
C GLU A 588 2.63 -43.55 2.65
N PHE A 589 3.95 -43.72 2.80
CA PHE A 589 4.83 -43.95 1.66
C PHE A 589 4.44 -45.23 0.90
N VAL A 590 4.20 -46.31 1.64
CA VAL A 590 3.78 -47.59 1.06
C VAL A 590 2.43 -47.48 0.35
N GLY A 591 1.47 -46.74 0.93
CA GLY A 591 0.17 -46.51 0.32
C GLY A 591 0.24 -45.66 -0.95
N ARG A 592 1.12 -44.65 -0.97
CA ARG A 592 1.23 -43.70 -2.09
C ARG A 592 2.10 -44.19 -3.24
N PHE A 593 3.15 -44.96 -2.95
CA PHE A 593 4.16 -45.35 -3.93
C PHE A 593 4.37 -46.87 -4.07
N GLY A 594 3.72 -47.66 -3.22
CA GLY A 594 3.85 -49.12 -3.19
C GLY A 594 5.11 -49.61 -2.45
N SER A 595 5.07 -50.87 -2.00
CA SER A 595 6.19 -51.51 -1.30
C SER A 595 7.25 -52.13 -2.22
N GLY A 596 6.98 -52.20 -3.53
CA GLY A 596 7.76 -52.99 -4.50
C GLY A 596 8.63 -52.21 -5.48
N LEU A 597 8.92 -50.93 -5.24
CA LEU A 597 9.75 -50.14 -6.16
C LEU A 597 11.13 -50.80 -6.35
N SER A 598 11.57 -50.94 -7.60
CA SER A 598 12.97 -51.25 -7.91
C SER A 598 13.88 -50.11 -7.45
N ASN A 599 15.19 -50.35 -7.32
CA ASN A 599 16.12 -49.27 -6.95
C ASN A 599 16.11 -48.12 -7.96
N GLN A 600 15.98 -48.44 -9.25
CA GLN A 600 15.83 -47.44 -10.31
C GLN A 600 14.50 -46.68 -10.17
N GLY A 601 13.38 -47.38 -9.96
CA GLY A 601 12.06 -46.76 -9.79
C GLY A 601 11.98 -45.86 -8.54
N PHE A 602 12.67 -46.25 -7.47
CA PHE A 602 12.82 -45.44 -6.27
C PHE A 602 13.57 -44.13 -6.54
N VAL A 603 14.74 -44.20 -7.19
CA VAL A 603 15.53 -42.99 -7.51
C VAL A 603 14.74 -42.04 -8.40
N ILE A 604 14.07 -42.55 -9.44
CA ILE A 604 13.23 -41.73 -10.32
C ILE A 604 12.14 -41.02 -9.52
N ARG A 605 11.47 -41.72 -8.60
CA ARG A 605 10.41 -41.12 -7.75
C ARG A 605 10.94 -39.98 -6.89
N VAL A 606 12.11 -40.13 -6.25
CA VAL A 606 12.68 -39.05 -5.43
C VAL A 606 13.02 -37.85 -6.31
N TYR A 607 13.60 -38.06 -7.49
CA TYR A 607 13.89 -36.96 -8.44
C TYR A 607 12.63 -36.24 -8.90
N GLU A 608 11.55 -36.97 -9.19
CA GLU A 608 10.25 -36.37 -9.55
C GLU A 608 9.70 -35.50 -8.41
N ASN A 609 9.79 -35.97 -7.17
CA ASN A 609 9.32 -35.22 -6.00
C ASN A 609 10.15 -33.96 -5.72
N VAL A 610 11.46 -34.04 -5.93
CA VAL A 610 12.42 -32.99 -5.58
C VAL A 610 12.56 -31.94 -6.68
N LEU A 611 12.61 -32.38 -7.94
CA LEU A 611 12.97 -31.54 -9.09
C LEU A 611 11.83 -31.42 -10.13
N GLY A 612 10.73 -32.14 -9.95
CA GLY A 612 9.63 -32.17 -10.93
C GLY A 612 10.00 -32.80 -12.28
N ARG A 613 11.13 -33.51 -12.36
CA ARG A 613 11.67 -34.09 -13.60
C ARG A 613 12.35 -35.43 -13.35
N ALA A 614 12.55 -36.19 -14.42
CA ALA A 614 13.37 -37.40 -14.38
C ALA A 614 14.85 -37.07 -14.10
N PRO A 615 15.60 -37.99 -13.44
CA PRO A 615 17.04 -37.86 -13.29
C PRO A 615 17.75 -37.88 -14.63
N ASP A 616 18.86 -37.14 -14.74
CA ASP A 616 19.76 -37.29 -15.88
C ASP A 616 20.42 -38.68 -15.86
N PRO A 617 20.93 -39.18 -17.01
CA PRO A 617 21.50 -40.53 -17.09
C PRO A 617 22.64 -40.79 -16.10
N ALA A 618 23.49 -39.80 -15.81
CA ALA A 618 24.62 -39.96 -14.91
C ALA A 618 24.17 -40.00 -13.45
N GLY A 619 23.27 -39.11 -13.05
CA GLY A 619 22.64 -39.10 -11.72
C GLY A 619 21.89 -40.40 -11.43
N LEU A 620 21.09 -40.88 -12.40
CA LEU A 620 20.37 -42.15 -12.25
C LEU A 620 21.33 -43.33 -12.07
N GLN A 621 22.38 -43.41 -12.90
CA GLN A 621 23.37 -44.47 -12.81
C GLN A 621 24.14 -44.44 -11.47
N PHE A 622 24.49 -43.26 -10.98
CA PHE A 622 25.20 -43.10 -9.72
C PHE A 622 24.39 -43.62 -8.53
N TRP A 623 23.16 -43.12 -8.36
CA TRP A 623 22.32 -43.50 -7.21
C TRP A 623 21.84 -44.95 -7.28
N THR A 624 21.39 -45.42 -8.45
CA THR A 624 20.94 -46.80 -8.63
C THR A 624 22.10 -47.79 -8.48
N GLY A 625 23.27 -47.51 -9.07
CA GLY A 625 24.44 -48.37 -8.95
C GLY A 625 25.02 -48.43 -7.52
N GLY A 626 24.83 -47.39 -6.71
CA GLY A 626 25.15 -47.40 -5.28
C GLY A 626 24.23 -48.34 -4.48
N LEU A 627 22.92 -48.29 -4.77
CA LEU A 627 21.93 -49.16 -4.14
C LEU A 627 22.11 -50.63 -4.54
N ASP A 628 22.34 -50.91 -5.83
CA ASP A 628 22.45 -52.30 -6.35
C ASP A 628 23.67 -53.04 -5.82
N ARG A 629 24.76 -52.31 -5.51
CA ARG A 629 25.99 -52.87 -4.92
C ARG A 629 25.99 -52.85 -3.39
N GLY A 630 24.92 -52.36 -2.76
CA GLY A 630 24.84 -52.23 -1.30
C GLY A 630 25.76 -51.17 -0.68
N ALA A 631 26.29 -50.24 -1.50
CA ALA A 631 27.17 -49.17 -1.03
C ALA A 631 26.40 -48.00 -0.38
N SER A 632 25.07 -47.93 -0.57
CA SER A 632 24.16 -46.98 0.07
C SER A 632 22.86 -47.67 0.45
N THR A 633 22.18 -47.18 1.48
CA THR A 633 20.81 -47.58 1.81
C THR A 633 19.80 -46.64 1.14
N ARG A 634 18.54 -47.04 1.02
CA ARG A 634 17.50 -46.14 0.48
C ARG A 634 17.32 -44.89 1.34
N GLY A 635 17.41 -45.02 2.66
CA GLY A 635 17.38 -43.88 3.58
C GLY A 635 18.54 -42.91 3.36
N ALA A 636 19.77 -43.43 3.23
CA ALA A 636 20.94 -42.60 2.93
C ALA A 636 20.85 -41.92 1.56
N THR A 637 20.34 -42.63 0.54
CA THR A 637 20.11 -42.07 -0.80
C THR A 637 19.04 -40.97 -0.78
N LEU A 638 17.90 -41.18 -0.10
CA LEU A 638 16.87 -40.16 0.04
C LEU A 638 17.40 -38.91 0.76
N ALA A 639 18.08 -39.08 1.90
CA ALA A 639 18.68 -37.98 2.63
C ALA A 639 19.73 -37.22 1.78
N GLY A 640 20.56 -37.95 1.02
CA GLY A 640 21.56 -37.35 0.13
C GLY A 640 20.96 -36.54 -1.01
N ILE A 641 19.89 -37.01 -1.64
CA ILE A 641 19.19 -36.26 -2.70
C ILE A 641 18.45 -35.06 -2.10
N SER A 642 17.78 -35.25 -0.95
CA SER A 642 17.07 -34.20 -0.22
C SER A 642 18.01 -33.04 0.19
N GLU A 643 19.24 -33.34 0.60
CA GLU A 643 20.22 -32.33 1.01
C GLU A 643 21.16 -31.86 -0.12
N SER A 644 20.89 -32.28 -1.36
CA SER A 644 21.67 -31.83 -2.53
C SER A 644 21.57 -30.32 -2.73
N GLY A 645 22.62 -29.72 -3.31
CA GLY A 645 22.63 -28.28 -3.62
C GLY A 645 21.49 -27.88 -4.58
N GLU A 646 21.09 -28.78 -5.49
CA GLU A 646 19.96 -28.55 -6.39
C GLU A 646 18.64 -28.46 -5.62
N ASN A 647 18.35 -29.39 -4.71
CA ASN A 647 17.13 -29.32 -3.91
C ASN A 647 17.12 -28.12 -2.96
N LYS A 648 18.27 -27.79 -2.34
CA LYS A 648 18.39 -26.58 -1.51
C LYS A 648 18.06 -25.32 -2.32
N GLY A 649 18.44 -25.29 -3.60
CA GLY A 649 18.02 -24.26 -4.54
C GLY A 649 16.51 -24.24 -4.79
N VAL A 650 15.88 -25.41 -4.98
CA VAL A 650 14.42 -25.53 -5.17
C VAL A 650 13.64 -25.06 -3.93
N THR A 651 14.09 -25.43 -2.73
CA THR A 651 13.41 -25.06 -1.49
C THR A 651 13.81 -23.69 -0.94
N LYS A 652 14.65 -22.94 -1.66
CA LYS A 652 15.19 -21.67 -1.16
C LYS A 652 14.07 -20.70 -0.79
N ALA A 653 13.10 -20.50 -1.69
CA ALA A 653 11.97 -19.59 -1.46
C ALA A 653 11.15 -19.97 -0.20
N LEU A 654 11.01 -21.26 0.07
CA LEU A 654 10.32 -21.75 1.28
C LEU A 654 11.11 -21.43 2.55
N VAL A 655 12.42 -21.64 2.53
CA VAL A 655 13.30 -21.30 3.67
C VAL A 655 13.36 -19.78 3.88
N ASP A 656 13.46 -19.01 2.80
CA ASP A 656 13.45 -17.54 2.83
C ASP A 656 12.13 -16.98 3.40
N SER A 657 11.00 -17.70 3.23
CA SER A 657 9.72 -17.33 3.82
C SER A 657 9.61 -17.59 5.32
N GLY A 658 10.57 -18.30 5.90
CA GLY A 658 10.60 -18.68 7.31
C GLY A 658 9.84 -19.98 7.59
N ILE A 659 10.48 -20.91 8.28
CA ILE A 659 9.86 -22.16 8.75
C ILE A 659 9.51 -21.99 10.22
N TRP A 660 8.22 -22.15 10.56
CA TRP A 660 7.76 -22.11 11.94
C TRP A 660 8.04 -23.43 12.65
N ASP A 661 8.96 -23.39 13.63
CA ASP A 661 9.27 -24.47 14.55
C ASP A 661 8.68 -24.13 15.92
N VAL A 662 7.52 -24.72 16.24
CA VAL A 662 6.74 -24.35 17.42
C VAL A 662 7.37 -24.90 18.69
N ASN A 663 7.23 -24.16 19.79
CA ASN A 663 7.55 -24.68 21.10
C ASN A 663 6.36 -25.47 21.66
N GLU A 664 6.46 -26.80 21.67
CA GLU A 664 5.41 -27.70 22.19
C GLU A 664 5.10 -27.43 23.67
N THR A 665 6.12 -27.12 24.47
CA THR A 665 5.95 -26.76 25.88
C THR A 665 5.07 -25.52 26.02
N ALA A 666 5.28 -24.50 25.19
CA ALA A 666 4.46 -23.27 25.22
C ALA A 666 2.99 -23.58 24.89
N GLN A 667 2.72 -24.50 23.96
CA GLN A 667 1.37 -24.93 23.66
C GLN A 667 0.72 -25.68 24.83
N GLN A 668 1.46 -26.58 25.48
CA GLN A 668 0.99 -27.31 26.66
C GLN A 668 0.70 -26.36 27.84
N VAL A 669 1.57 -25.37 28.06
CA VAL A 669 1.35 -24.31 29.06
C VAL A 669 0.06 -23.56 28.77
N ALA A 670 -0.14 -23.11 27.52
CA ALA A 670 -1.34 -22.37 27.13
C ALA A 670 -2.63 -23.19 27.27
N ARG A 671 -2.62 -24.48 26.89
CA ARG A 671 -3.75 -25.38 27.12
C ARG A 671 -4.01 -25.61 28.61
N LEU A 672 -2.99 -25.65 29.46
CA LEU A 672 -3.19 -25.79 30.90
C LEU A 672 -3.84 -24.55 31.52
N TYR A 673 -3.51 -23.35 31.05
CA TYR A 673 -4.21 -22.13 31.42
C TYR A 673 -5.69 -22.21 31.05
N ASP A 674 -6.02 -22.62 29.82
CA ASP A 674 -7.41 -22.76 29.38
C ASP A 674 -8.15 -23.79 30.24
N THR A 675 -7.58 -24.98 30.41
CA THR A 675 -8.17 -26.08 31.18
C THR A 675 -8.36 -25.76 32.66
N ALA A 676 -7.35 -25.19 33.32
CA ALA A 676 -7.39 -24.97 34.76
C ALA A 676 -8.09 -23.67 35.14
N LEU A 677 -7.93 -22.60 34.37
CA LEU A 677 -8.37 -21.25 34.73
C LEU A 677 -9.41 -20.66 33.78
N GLY A 678 -9.74 -21.34 32.68
CA GLY A 678 -10.76 -20.91 31.72
C GLY A 678 -10.33 -19.69 30.88
N ARG A 679 -9.04 -19.43 30.75
CA ARG A 679 -8.48 -18.29 30.00
C ARG A 679 -7.13 -18.63 29.38
N LEU A 680 -6.69 -17.82 28.42
CA LEU A 680 -5.35 -17.91 27.85
C LEU A 680 -4.30 -17.28 28.80
N PRO A 681 -3.00 -17.61 28.65
CA PRO A 681 -1.94 -16.97 29.40
C PRO A 681 -1.72 -15.51 28.96
N ASP A 682 -1.20 -14.68 29.86
CA ASP A 682 -0.51 -13.44 29.48
C ASP A 682 0.95 -13.74 29.07
N SER A 683 1.64 -12.74 28.52
CA SER A 683 3.02 -12.89 28.01
C SER A 683 4.00 -13.35 29.11
N ALA A 684 3.89 -12.77 30.31
CA ALA A 684 4.79 -13.06 31.43
C ALA A 684 4.60 -14.49 31.94
N GLY A 685 3.35 -14.93 32.09
CA GLY A 685 2.98 -16.27 32.49
C GLY A 685 3.43 -17.32 31.49
N LEU A 686 3.17 -17.11 30.19
CA LEU A 686 3.63 -18.02 29.14
C LEU A 686 5.15 -18.15 29.16
N GLY A 687 5.87 -17.03 29.11
CA GLY A 687 7.33 -17.02 29.08
C GLY A 687 7.96 -17.67 30.31
N PHE A 688 7.44 -17.38 31.51
CA PHE A 688 7.97 -17.94 32.77
C PHE A 688 7.86 -19.47 32.81
N TRP A 689 6.68 -20.00 32.52
CA TRP A 689 6.41 -21.43 32.65
C TRP A 689 7.06 -22.24 31.54
N THR A 690 7.03 -21.76 30.30
CA THR A 690 7.72 -22.39 29.17
C THR A 690 9.22 -22.52 29.47
N ALA A 691 9.87 -21.42 29.88
CA ALA A 691 11.29 -21.43 30.21
C ALA A 691 11.62 -22.33 31.42
N ALA A 692 10.72 -22.45 32.40
CA ALA A 692 10.90 -23.34 33.55
C ALA A 692 10.87 -24.83 33.14
N ILE A 693 9.96 -25.20 32.25
CA ILE A 693 9.82 -26.58 31.78
C ILE A 693 10.93 -26.94 30.78
N ASP A 694 11.22 -26.07 29.81
CA ASP A 694 12.26 -26.33 28.79
C ASP A 694 13.67 -26.46 29.40
N SER A 695 13.95 -25.73 30.48
CA SER A 695 15.22 -25.85 31.23
C SER A 695 15.25 -27.04 32.20
N GLY A 696 14.17 -27.82 32.32
CA GLY A 696 14.04 -28.92 33.26
C GLY A 696 13.90 -28.50 34.73
N ARG A 697 13.73 -27.21 35.02
CA ARG A 697 13.51 -26.69 36.39
C ARG A 697 12.12 -27.03 36.93
N SER A 698 11.17 -27.34 36.06
CA SER A 698 9.81 -27.75 36.42
C SER A 698 9.29 -28.78 35.43
N LYS A 699 8.28 -29.53 35.83
CA LYS A 699 7.52 -30.43 34.94
C LYS A 699 6.14 -29.86 34.69
N LEU A 700 5.50 -30.31 33.62
CA LEU A 700 4.10 -29.97 33.33
C LEU A 700 3.15 -30.30 34.50
N LEU A 701 3.45 -31.38 35.24
CA LEU A 701 2.73 -31.76 36.47
C LEU A 701 2.85 -30.73 37.59
N ASP A 702 4.04 -30.14 37.78
CA ASP A 702 4.27 -29.11 38.81
C ASP A 702 3.48 -27.84 38.48
N LEU A 703 3.43 -27.48 37.18
CA LEU A 703 2.61 -26.38 36.69
C LEU A 703 1.12 -26.62 36.95
N ALA A 704 0.59 -27.76 36.52
CA ALA A 704 -0.82 -28.10 36.74
C ALA A 704 -1.18 -28.09 38.24
N GLN A 705 -0.29 -28.61 39.10
CA GLN A 705 -0.45 -28.56 40.54
C GLN A 705 -0.47 -27.13 41.07
N SER A 706 0.41 -26.25 40.56
CA SER A 706 0.44 -24.84 40.94
C SER A 706 -0.85 -24.11 40.57
N PHE A 707 -1.46 -24.41 39.42
CA PHE A 707 -2.72 -23.79 39.00
C PHE A 707 -3.90 -24.22 39.86
N VAL A 708 -4.10 -25.53 40.06
CA VAL A 708 -5.26 -26.03 40.84
C VAL A 708 -5.19 -25.75 42.34
N THR A 709 -4.03 -25.28 42.82
CA THR A 709 -3.83 -24.82 44.21
C THR A 709 -3.58 -23.32 44.33
N SER A 710 -3.63 -22.59 43.22
CA SER A 710 -3.41 -21.15 43.20
C SER A 710 -4.53 -20.37 43.90
N ALA A 711 -4.19 -19.19 44.40
CA ALA A 711 -5.18 -18.25 44.90
C ALA A 711 -6.18 -17.84 43.81
N GLU A 712 -5.74 -17.71 42.56
CA GLU A 712 -6.58 -17.41 41.41
C GLU A 712 -7.65 -18.50 41.21
N PHE A 713 -7.25 -19.78 41.16
CA PHE A 713 -8.19 -20.89 41.03
C PHE A 713 -9.22 -20.92 42.16
N ALA A 714 -8.76 -20.71 43.40
CA ALA A 714 -9.64 -20.66 44.56
C ALA A 714 -10.61 -19.45 44.51
N GLN A 715 -10.20 -18.31 43.97
CA GLN A 715 -11.05 -17.14 43.77
C GLN A 715 -12.07 -17.36 42.65
N THR A 716 -11.67 -18.00 41.56
CA THR A 716 -12.53 -18.25 40.40
C THR A 716 -13.62 -19.27 40.71
N TYR A 717 -13.28 -20.35 41.41
CA TYR A 717 -14.22 -21.49 41.58
C TYR A 717 -14.66 -21.75 43.02
N GLY A 718 -14.01 -21.13 44.01
CA GLY A 718 -14.27 -21.44 45.41
C GLY A 718 -13.85 -22.86 45.82
N PRO A 719 -14.28 -23.33 47.01
CA PRO A 719 -13.98 -24.68 47.46
C PRO A 719 -14.81 -25.71 46.67
N LEU A 720 -14.16 -26.49 45.81
CA LEU A 720 -14.79 -27.55 45.04
C LEU A 720 -14.59 -28.93 45.68
N ASN A 721 -15.63 -29.76 45.74
CA ASN A 721 -15.46 -31.20 45.94
C ASN A 721 -14.93 -31.85 44.63
N ASN A 722 -14.64 -33.16 44.64
CA ASN A 722 -14.07 -33.83 43.47
C ASN A 722 -14.99 -33.82 42.24
N ARG A 723 -16.31 -33.95 42.43
CA ARG A 723 -17.27 -33.93 41.33
C ARG A 723 -17.41 -32.54 40.72
N ASP A 724 -17.46 -31.50 41.56
CA ASP A 724 -17.57 -30.11 41.11
C ASP A 724 -16.27 -29.65 40.43
N PHE A 725 -15.12 -30.12 40.89
CA PHE A 725 -13.83 -29.93 40.22
C PHE A 725 -13.83 -30.52 38.80
N VAL A 726 -14.28 -31.78 38.65
CA VAL A 726 -14.38 -32.43 37.33
C VAL A 726 -15.34 -31.65 36.43
N ALA A 727 -16.48 -31.19 36.94
CA ALA A 727 -17.43 -30.39 36.16
C ALA A 727 -16.84 -29.05 35.68
N ALA A 728 -16.07 -28.36 36.53
CA ALA A 728 -15.39 -27.12 36.16
C ALA A 728 -14.35 -27.36 35.04
N VAL A 729 -13.52 -28.39 35.19
CA VAL A 729 -12.50 -28.76 34.19
C VAL A 729 -13.15 -29.14 32.85
N TYR A 730 -14.25 -29.91 32.85
CA TYR A 730 -15.03 -30.20 31.64
C TYR A 730 -15.51 -28.91 30.95
N THR A 731 -16.07 -27.99 31.72
CA THR A 731 -16.66 -26.76 31.18
C THR A 731 -15.58 -25.88 30.56
N ASN A 732 -14.45 -25.69 31.25
CA ASN A 732 -13.32 -24.94 30.70
C ASN A 732 -12.78 -25.58 29.42
N THR A 733 -12.45 -26.87 29.49
CA THR A 733 -11.73 -27.62 28.44
C THR A 733 -12.58 -27.87 27.21
N LEU A 734 -13.87 -28.17 27.37
CA LEU A 734 -14.73 -28.60 26.26
C LEU A 734 -15.87 -27.61 25.96
N GLY A 735 -16.04 -26.56 26.78
CA GLY A 735 -17.14 -25.60 26.63
C GLY A 735 -18.52 -26.19 26.91
N ARG A 736 -18.59 -27.39 27.50
CA ARG A 736 -19.83 -28.12 27.78
C ARG A 736 -19.73 -28.92 29.08
N PRO A 737 -20.88 -29.24 29.71
CA PRO A 737 -20.90 -30.22 30.79
C PRO A 737 -20.40 -31.59 30.30
N GLY A 738 -19.69 -32.31 31.17
CA GLY A 738 -19.34 -33.71 30.93
C GLY A 738 -20.57 -34.61 30.91
N ASP A 739 -20.53 -35.67 30.12
CA ASP A 739 -21.55 -36.72 30.19
C ASP A 739 -21.48 -37.46 31.53
N ALA A 740 -22.59 -38.11 31.91
CA ALA A 740 -22.71 -38.72 33.23
C ALA A 740 -21.62 -39.76 33.51
N ALA A 741 -21.23 -40.56 32.51
CA ALA A 741 -20.23 -41.61 32.65
C ALA A 741 -18.81 -41.02 32.77
N GLY A 742 -18.48 -40.01 31.96
CA GLY A 742 -17.21 -39.30 32.02
C GLY A 742 -17.00 -38.59 33.37
N VAL A 743 -18.03 -37.89 33.86
CA VAL A 743 -17.97 -37.22 35.17
C VAL A 743 -17.78 -38.25 36.30
N GLU A 744 -18.49 -39.38 36.26
CA GLU A 744 -18.36 -40.45 37.25
C GLU A 744 -16.98 -41.09 37.23
N PHE A 745 -16.44 -41.40 36.04
CA PHE A 745 -15.11 -41.98 35.87
C PHE A 745 -14.02 -41.12 36.53
N TRP A 746 -13.96 -39.83 36.20
CA TRP A 746 -12.94 -38.93 36.74
C TRP A 746 -13.15 -38.64 38.23
N THR A 747 -14.40 -38.55 38.69
CA THR A 747 -14.71 -38.38 40.12
C THR A 747 -14.22 -39.59 40.92
N ASN A 748 -14.44 -40.82 40.42
CA ASN A 748 -13.97 -42.04 41.05
C ASN A 748 -12.44 -42.13 41.05
N ALA A 749 -11.77 -41.70 39.97
CA ALA A 749 -10.31 -41.63 39.92
C ALA A 749 -9.74 -40.69 41.01
N LEU A 750 -10.33 -39.50 41.19
CA LEU A 750 -9.93 -38.57 42.26
C LEU A 750 -10.19 -39.15 43.65
N ASN A 751 -11.34 -39.81 43.85
CA ASN A 751 -11.66 -40.48 45.12
C ASN A 751 -10.70 -41.64 45.44
N ALA A 752 -10.17 -42.31 44.41
CA ALA A 752 -9.18 -43.38 44.50
C ALA A 752 -7.73 -42.88 44.66
N GLY A 753 -7.51 -41.55 44.70
CA GLY A 753 -6.20 -40.95 44.99
C GLY A 753 -5.45 -40.36 43.80
N THR A 754 -6.03 -40.33 42.60
CA THR A 754 -5.46 -39.56 41.48
C THR A 754 -5.43 -38.07 41.85
N SER A 755 -4.31 -37.39 41.58
CA SER A 755 -4.21 -35.95 41.88
C SER A 755 -5.06 -35.11 40.93
N ARG A 756 -5.56 -33.96 41.42
CA ARG A 756 -6.25 -32.97 40.58
C ARG A 756 -5.37 -32.50 39.41
N ALA A 757 -4.07 -32.30 39.66
CA ALA A 757 -3.12 -31.92 38.62
C ALA A 757 -3.03 -32.96 37.48
N SER A 758 -2.99 -34.25 37.83
CA SER A 758 -2.97 -35.34 36.84
C SER A 758 -4.26 -35.37 36.01
N VAL A 759 -5.42 -35.14 36.64
CA VAL A 759 -6.70 -35.04 35.92
C VAL A 759 -6.70 -33.82 34.99
N THR A 760 -6.27 -32.65 35.46
CA THR A 760 -6.16 -31.42 34.65
C THR A 760 -5.29 -31.64 33.41
N ILE A 761 -4.13 -32.29 33.54
CA ILE A 761 -3.28 -32.62 32.37
C ILE A 761 -4.01 -33.57 31.41
N GLY A 762 -4.68 -34.60 31.93
CA GLY A 762 -5.42 -35.54 31.10
C GLY A 762 -6.52 -34.87 30.25
N PHE A 763 -7.18 -33.85 30.78
CA PHE A 763 -8.11 -33.02 30.01
C PHE A 763 -7.39 -32.09 29.03
N SER A 764 -6.37 -31.41 29.52
CA SER A 764 -5.62 -30.40 28.77
C SER A 764 -4.96 -30.96 27.51
N GLU A 765 -4.43 -32.18 27.60
CA GLU A 765 -3.75 -32.86 26.51
C GLU A 765 -4.63 -33.91 25.82
N SER A 766 -5.95 -33.87 26.05
CA SER A 766 -6.89 -34.70 25.30
C SER A 766 -6.96 -34.26 23.83
N ALA A 767 -7.12 -35.22 22.92
CA ALA A 767 -7.23 -34.94 21.49
C ALA A 767 -8.39 -33.96 21.18
N GLU A 768 -9.52 -34.08 21.87
CA GLU A 768 -10.66 -33.16 21.72
C GLU A 768 -10.27 -31.72 22.10
N HIS A 769 -9.51 -31.54 23.17
CA HIS A 769 -9.06 -30.22 23.60
C HIS A 769 -8.03 -29.59 22.67
N GLN A 770 -7.05 -30.38 22.20
CA GLN A 770 -6.06 -29.93 21.23
C GLN A 770 -6.73 -29.46 19.93
N ILE A 771 -7.76 -30.17 19.46
CA ILE A 771 -8.55 -29.76 18.29
C ILE A 771 -9.33 -28.47 18.59
N ARG A 772 -10.02 -28.38 19.73
CA ARG A 772 -10.82 -27.20 20.10
C ARG A 772 -9.97 -25.94 20.25
N THR A 773 -8.78 -26.09 20.84
CA THR A 773 -7.88 -24.97 21.11
C THR A 773 -6.93 -24.67 19.96
N ALA A 774 -6.93 -25.46 18.88
CA ALA A 774 -6.07 -25.27 17.72
C ALA A 774 -6.06 -23.79 17.32
N ALA A 775 -7.22 -23.20 17.03
CA ALA A 775 -7.31 -21.79 16.60
C ALA A 775 -6.69 -20.75 17.56
N ASN A 776 -6.45 -21.06 18.84
CA ASN A 776 -5.81 -20.15 19.81
C ASN A 776 -4.40 -20.58 20.23
N VAL A 777 -4.04 -21.85 20.10
CA VAL A 777 -2.80 -22.42 20.66
C VAL A 777 -1.89 -22.99 19.56
N GLY A 778 -2.30 -22.90 18.29
CA GLY A 778 -1.48 -23.26 17.12
C GLY A 778 -2.25 -23.22 15.80
N GLY A 779 -1.70 -23.82 14.77
CA GLY A 779 -2.38 -23.89 13.47
C GLY A 779 -1.47 -24.43 12.38
N GLU A 780 -2.07 -24.95 11.33
CA GLU A 780 -1.36 -25.46 10.15
C GLU A 780 -1.08 -24.35 9.12
N THR A 781 -1.61 -23.15 9.34
CA THR A 781 -1.45 -21.99 8.45
C THR A 781 -0.74 -20.84 9.17
N PRO A 782 -0.03 -19.97 8.44
CA PRO A 782 0.70 -18.84 9.03
C PRO A 782 -0.14 -17.96 9.97
N SER A 783 -1.41 -17.71 9.63
CA SER A 783 -2.35 -16.95 10.47
C SER A 783 -2.72 -17.61 11.81
N GLY A 784 -2.47 -18.91 11.94
CA GLY A 784 -2.71 -19.68 13.16
C GLY A 784 -1.44 -20.00 13.95
N PHE A 785 -0.24 -19.70 13.44
CA PHE A 785 1.00 -20.03 14.14
C PHE A 785 1.08 -19.33 15.51
N GLY A 786 1.71 -19.99 16.48
CA GLY A 786 1.89 -19.47 17.84
C GLY A 786 0.65 -19.49 18.73
N VAL A 787 0.82 -18.95 19.94
CA VAL A 787 -0.16 -18.88 21.03
C VAL A 787 -0.79 -17.49 21.09
N ARG A 788 -2.12 -17.44 21.19
CA ARG A 788 -2.87 -16.22 21.47
C ARG A 788 -2.80 -15.91 22.96
N LEU A 789 -2.53 -14.66 23.30
CA LEU A 789 -2.47 -14.17 24.68
C LEU A 789 -3.80 -13.53 25.10
N ALA A 790 -4.03 -13.49 26.42
CA ALA A 790 -5.24 -12.92 27.04
C ALA A 790 -5.35 -11.40 26.91
#